data_AF-A0A3B4VIB1-F1
#
_entry.id   AF-A0A3B4VIB1-F1
#
_cell.length_a   1.000
_cell.length_b   1.000
_cell.length_c   1.000
_cell.angle_alpha   90.00
_cell.angle_beta   90.00
_cell.angle_gamma   90.00
#
_symmetry.space_group_name_H-M   'P 1'
#
loop_
_entity.id
_entity.type
_entity.pdbx_description
1 polymer ?
#
loop_
_entity_poly.entity_id
_entity_poly.type
_entity_poly.pdbx_seq_one_letter_code
_entity_poly.pdbx_strand_id
1 'polypeptide(L)'
;EQSLETLGWNPGGCGCCGNPETRDLASVENQFNLFFSGSSLVFFFFPLPGAGGWSPMVTDKKPWLQVDLREQKEVTAVATQGRYNSSDWVSRYLLLHSDTGQAWKRYRQDDSVWRFVGNMNSEAAVQNKLSHSVKTRFLRFVPLDWNPSGWLGLRVEVYGCFYKSDVADFDGRSSLLYRFNQKSMSTMKDVISLRFKSRQAEGVLLHGEGQRGDYITLELHRGRLALYLNLGESPFSSRVAVTVGSLLDDQHWHSVVIERFNKQVNLTMDSHTQHFQTKGEGDSLEVDYELSFGGIPLPGKPGTFLRKNFHGCIENLYYNGINIIDLAKRRKPQIYTVGNVTFSCSWPHLPACTFLSSSSSFLLLPAAAPSGLMAGFSVCFQFRTWNSEGLLLSVQLSRDCSVFILNDVKYFPLSPGYRVNDGLWHSKQHQNKSRVVCVVLQQVMIMMCHLHPGCPPAACQNLTLAFQGCIRLISINGQQVNLNHVQQRLLGIYNGLQFDTCNIRDRCLPNLCEHGGQCGQSWSSFSCDCSGTDYSGATCHNSIYETSCTAYKLIGSSSGLYTIDPDGSGPLGPTEVYCNMTEERVWTVMTHNVTAPVRVQGSSLQHPHIMKLKYSASAEQMRSIIMASEQCQQEVVYSCKKSRLFNTKDGHPLSWWLDQRGDRRSYWGGFLPGVQQCSCSLEENCIDMNYFCNCDADKASANDSGVLSYKEHLPVSHVVIGDTNRTGSEAIYQIGPLRCYGDKSIWNAVSFYQESSSLLFPTLQGELTCDISFYFKTSVRSGVLLENLGHKDFIRVELSSPSVVTFSFDVGNGPVVLAVKSHLPLNDRQWHYVRVERNMKEASLQVDQLPLHFLEAPADGHCRLRLNNQLFVGATASQQRGFLGCIRTLTVNGVIYDLEERAKMTPGVSSGCPGYCSSFSSLCHNRGRCIEKSSSYTCDCSQSAYGGPNCKEEVSVSFDTESSVTFTFQEPFSVMQNRSSQTSGVSRESSSRSREDVAFSFITSHSPAMLLTVSTFSQQYMAIILARNGSLQIWYHLQTHRKPDMFIPILSSLADGQLHHIRIHHEGKDLYVQVSSQLIYFCLSQPRITSQSLTLGKVIRGDNCLDEVVEAGSRGFIGCLSSVQFNHMAPLKALLLNRGSSLVTVRGPLVQSNCGALADSIKSHNLRGVSTAVVFIVVCVLAVVTHLLYRRWTQRSNKSIKEKEHCHGNRKEIHINNSLRDNMKEYYI
;
A
#
# COMPACT_ATOMS: atom_id res chain seq x y z
N GLU A 1 19.56 -51.10 1.15
CA GLU A 1 19.17 -51.82 2.37
C GLU A 1 18.38 -50.88 3.26
N GLN A 2 17.23 -51.36 3.75
CA GLN A 2 16.48 -51.02 4.99
C GLN A 2 16.37 -49.53 5.40
N SER A 3 15.23 -48.93 5.71
CA SER A 3 13.92 -49.40 6.15
C SER A 3 13.02 -48.16 6.33
N LEU A 4 11.76 -48.20 5.90
CA LEU A 4 10.61 -47.53 6.53
C LEU A 4 9.35 -47.79 5.68
N GLU A 5 8.69 -48.92 5.96
CA GLU A 5 7.30 -49.17 5.63
C GLU A 5 6.41 -48.45 6.65
N THR A 6 5.57 -47.50 6.21
CA THR A 6 4.36 -47.10 6.94
C THR A 6 3.24 -46.75 5.97
N LEU A 7 2.30 -47.70 5.84
CA LEU A 7 0.85 -47.56 5.58
C LEU A 7 0.35 -46.23 4.99
N GLY A 8 0.09 -46.23 3.66
CA GLY A 8 -0.75 -45.26 2.98
C GLY A 8 -1.81 -45.97 2.13
N TRP A 9 -3.00 -46.16 2.69
CA TRP A 9 -4.16 -46.63 1.94
C TRP A 9 -4.68 -45.51 1.04
N ASN A 10 -4.63 -45.73 -0.27
CA ASN A 10 -5.11 -44.83 -1.31
C ASN A 10 -6.59 -45.20 -1.61
N PRO A 11 -7.61 -44.37 -1.30
CA PRO A 11 -8.98 -44.71 -1.61
C PRO A 11 -9.31 -44.26 -3.04
N GLY A 12 -9.38 -45.22 -3.97
CA GLY A 12 -10.14 -45.10 -5.21
C GLY A 12 -9.58 -44.17 -6.30
N GLY A 13 -8.38 -44.44 -6.82
CA GLY A 13 -7.91 -43.89 -8.09
C GLY A 13 -7.83 -45.00 -9.15
N CYS A 14 -8.38 -44.76 -10.34
CA CYS A 14 -8.14 -45.60 -11.52
C CYS A 14 -6.66 -46.00 -11.62
N GLY A 15 -6.36 -47.25 -11.97
CA GLY A 15 -5.01 -47.85 -12.03
C GLY A 15 -4.01 -47.23 -13.03
N CYS A 16 -4.26 -46.01 -13.50
CA CYS A 16 -3.38 -45.28 -14.42
C CYS A 16 -2.71 -44.03 -13.81
N CYS A 17 -3.14 -43.52 -12.65
CA CYS A 17 -2.69 -42.24 -12.12
C CYS A 17 -1.88 -42.38 -10.81
N GLY A 18 -0.80 -43.17 -10.82
CA GLY A 18 0.18 -43.24 -9.74
C GLY A 18 1.57 -42.84 -10.25
N ASN A 19 2.16 -41.79 -9.65
CA ASN A 19 3.45 -41.14 -9.90
C ASN A 19 3.63 -40.32 -11.21
N PRO A 20 4.02 -39.03 -11.16
CA PRO A 20 4.09 -38.15 -12.34
C PRO A 20 5.36 -38.27 -13.19
N GLU A 21 6.36 -39.06 -12.79
CA GLU A 21 7.69 -38.98 -13.42
C GLU A 21 8.06 -40.13 -14.38
N THR A 22 7.29 -41.22 -14.49
CA THR A 22 7.76 -42.41 -15.26
C THR A 22 6.68 -43.28 -15.92
N ARG A 23 5.66 -42.71 -16.60
CA ARG A 23 4.84 -43.48 -17.54
C ARG A 23 4.44 -42.68 -18.79
N ASP A 24 4.68 -43.29 -19.95
CA ASP A 24 4.31 -42.79 -21.28
C ASP A 24 2.82 -42.41 -21.34
N LEU A 25 2.54 -41.20 -21.85
CA LEU A 25 1.19 -40.71 -22.13
C LEU A 25 0.58 -41.58 -23.24
N ALA A 26 -0.33 -42.49 -22.90
CA ALA A 26 -1.08 -43.24 -23.90
C ALA A 26 -2.02 -42.29 -24.67
N SER A 27 -1.95 -42.31 -26.01
CA SER A 27 -2.98 -41.71 -26.85
C SER A 27 -4.28 -42.46 -26.61
N VAL A 28 -5.41 -41.74 -26.53
CA VAL A 28 -6.71 -42.37 -26.38
C VAL A 28 -7.03 -43.05 -27.72
N GLU A 29 -6.92 -44.39 -27.77
CA GLU A 29 -6.98 -45.19 -29.00
C GLU A 29 -8.17 -44.84 -29.93
N ASN A 30 -7.84 -44.37 -31.15
CA ASN A 30 -8.48 -44.55 -32.47
C ASN A 30 -10.01 -44.48 -32.68
N GLN A 31 -10.82 -43.95 -31.75
CA GLN A 31 -12.26 -43.83 -31.98
C GLN A 31 -12.86 -42.49 -31.51
N PHE A 32 -12.68 -41.43 -32.31
CA PHE A 32 -13.35 -40.14 -32.11
C PHE A 32 -14.18 -39.74 -33.33
N ASN A 33 -15.27 -39.01 -33.09
CA ASN A 33 -16.02 -38.35 -34.15
C ASN A 33 -15.68 -36.86 -34.14
N LEU A 34 -15.37 -36.29 -35.30
CA LEU A 34 -15.08 -34.87 -35.44
C LEU A 34 -16.31 -34.13 -35.97
N PHE A 35 -16.61 -32.98 -35.37
CA PHE A 35 -17.69 -32.07 -35.78
C PHE A 35 -17.14 -30.66 -35.98
N PHE A 36 -17.71 -29.90 -36.91
CA PHE A 36 -17.16 -28.61 -37.35
C PHE A 36 -18.27 -27.58 -37.60
N SER A 37 -17.94 -26.28 -37.52
CA SER A 37 -18.86 -25.20 -37.90
C SER A 37 -18.89 -24.97 -39.41
N GLY A 38 -20.10 -24.90 -39.99
CA GLY A 38 -20.33 -24.70 -41.44
C GLY A 38 -20.26 -26.01 -42.25
N SER A 39 -21.36 -26.39 -42.90
CA SER A 39 -21.49 -27.66 -43.63
C SER A 39 -20.79 -27.64 -45.00
N SER A 40 -19.75 -28.49 -45.19
CA SER A 40 -19.49 -29.38 -46.35
C SER A 40 -18.08 -30.03 -46.23
N LEU A 41 -18.02 -31.38 -46.18
CA LEU A 41 -16.97 -32.37 -46.57
C LEU A 41 -15.50 -31.87 -46.80
N VAL A 42 -14.36 -32.48 -46.37
CA VAL A 42 -13.89 -33.90 -46.30
C VAL A 42 -12.62 -34.01 -45.37
N PHE A 43 -12.47 -35.06 -44.52
CA PHE A 43 -11.39 -36.11 -44.55
C PHE A 43 -11.24 -36.97 -43.27
N PHE A 44 -10.80 -38.20 -43.55
CA PHE A 44 -10.61 -39.40 -42.73
C PHE A 44 -9.40 -39.37 -41.76
N PHE A 45 -9.50 -40.18 -40.70
CA PHE A 45 -8.42 -40.58 -39.79
C PHE A 45 -7.30 -41.37 -40.52
N PHE A 46 -6.03 -41.04 -40.29
CA PHE A 46 -4.90 -41.98 -40.27
C PHE A 46 -3.80 -41.52 -39.28
N PRO A 47 -3.19 -42.43 -38.50
CA PRO A 47 -1.99 -42.16 -37.72
C PRO A 47 -0.73 -42.27 -38.63
N LEU A 48 0.21 -41.31 -38.53
CA LEU A 48 1.44 -41.09 -39.35
C LEU A 48 1.20 -40.37 -40.71
N PRO A 49 2.21 -39.62 -41.24
CA PRO A 49 2.11 -38.24 -41.75
C PRO A 49 1.19 -38.09 -42.98
N GLY A 50 -0.11 -38.07 -42.75
CA GLY A 50 -1.11 -37.81 -43.78
C GLY A 50 -1.28 -36.31 -44.04
N ALA A 51 -1.37 -35.93 -45.31
CA ALA A 51 -1.45 -34.55 -45.82
C ALA A 51 -2.78 -33.81 -45.54
N GLY A 52 -3.49 -34.11 -44.45
CA GLY A 52 -4.81 -33.57 -44.11
C GLY A 52 -4.84 -32.77 -42.80
N GLY A 53 -5.79 -31.85 -42.68
CA GLY A 53 -6.03 -31.05 -41.47
C GLY A 53 -7.34 -30.26 -41.59
N TRP A 54 -7.98 -29.93 -40.46
CA TRP A 54 -9.20 -29.12 -40.44
C TRP A 54 -8.90 -27.67 -40.82
N SER A 55 -9.73 -27.08 -41.68
CA SER A 55 -9.74 -25.66 -42.00
C SER A 55 -11.18 -25.18 -42.18
N PRO A 56 -11.62 -24.09 -41.52
CA PRO A 56 -12.97 -23.57 -41.66
C PRO A 56 -13.15 -22.77 -42.96
N MET A 57 -14.40 -22.63 -43.40
CA MET A 57 -14.75 -21.72 -44.50
C MET A 57 -14.36 -20.28 -44.16
N VAL A 58 -13.87 -19.54 -45.14
CA VAL A 58 -13.43 -18.13 -44.97
C VAL A 58 -14.57 -17.20 -44.52
N THR A 59 -15.82 -17.60 -44.79
CA THR A 59 -17.04 -16.88 -44.38
C THR A 59 -17.46 -17.15 -42.93
N ASP A 60 -16.90 -18.17 -42.27
CA ASP A 60 -17.22 -18.47 -40.88
C ASP A 60 -16.55 -17.47 -39.94
N LYS A 61 -17.37 -16.63 -39.32
CA LYS A 61 -16.89 -15.57 -38.40
C LYS A 61 -16.57 -16.08 -36.99
N LYS A 62 -16.96 -17.31 -36.64
CA LYS A 62 -16.73 -17.89 -35.30
C LYS A 62 -16.38 -19.39 -35.41
N PRO A 63 -15.27 -19.73 -36.08
CA PRO A 63 -14.94 -21.11 -36.39
C PRO A 63 -14.54 -21.90 -35.13
N TRP A 64 -14.86 -23.19 -35.12
CA TRP A 64 -14.42 -24.11 -34.07
C TRP A 64 -14.31 -25.55 -34.57
N LEU A 65 -13.45 -26.33 -33.91
CA LEU A 65 -13.24 -27.76 -34.13
C LEU A 65 -13.69 -28.53 -32.89
N GLN A 66 -14.60 -29.50 -33.05
CA GLN A 66 -15.12 -30.31 -31.95
C GLN A 66 -14.73 -31.78 -32.09
N VAL A 67 -14.41 -32.40 -30.95
CA VAL A 67 -14.06 -33.81 -30.81
C VAL A 67 -15.06 -34.47 -29.86
N ASP A 68 -15.76 -35.51 -30.30
CA ASP A 68 -16.55 -36.43 -29.45
C ASP A 68 -15.70 -37.64 -29.08
N LEU A 69 -15.42 -37.79 -27.79
CA LEU A 69 -14.65 -38.87 -27.18
C LEU A 69 -15.43 -40.19 -27.05
N ARG A 70 -16.69 -40.22 -27.54
CA ARG A 70 -17.70 -41.30 -27.46
C ARG A 70 -18.19 -41.60 -26.05
N GLU A 71 -17.25 -41.75 -25.11
CA GLU A 71 -17.48 -41.95 -23.68
C GLU A 71 -16.82 -40.86 -22.87
N GLN A 72 -17.16 -40.76 -21.58
CA GLN A 72 -16.50 -39.83 -20.69
C GLN A 72 -15.05 -40.28 -20.44
N LYS A 73 -14.11 -39.36 -20.65
CA LYS A 73 -12.68 -39.57 -20.44
C LYS A 73 -12.15 -38.53 -19.47
N GLU A 74 -11.11 -38.89 -18.75
CA GLU A 74 -10.29 -37.96 -18.00
C GLU A 74 -9.13 -37.49 -18.89
N VAL A 75 -9.25 -36.28 -19.43
CA VAL A 75 -8.29 -35.67 -20.36
C VAL A 75 -7.20 -34.96 -19.57
N THR A 76 -5.94 -35.22 -19.90
CA THR A 76 -4.76 -34.69 -19.20
C THR A 76 -3.88 -33.81 -20.07
N ALA A 77 -3.94 -33.94 -21.40
CA ALA A 77 -3.22 -33.07 -22.33
C ALA A 77 -3.91 -33.02 -23.70
N VAL A 78 -3.60 -31.98 -24.47
CA VAL A 78 -3.98 -31.86 -25.87
C VAL A 78 -2.76 -31.45 -26.69
N ALA A 79 -2.64 -31.92 -27.92
CA ALA A 79 -1.64 -31.44 -28.88
C ALA A 79 -2.30 -30.87 -30.12
N THR A 80 -1.72 -29.79 -30.65
CA THR A 80 -2.14 -29.18 -31.91
C THR A 80 -0.98 -29.17 -32.91
N GLN A 81 -1.29 -29.31 -34.19
CA GLN A 81 -0.34 -29.19 -35.29
C GLN A 81 -1.01 -28.42 -36.43
N GLY A 82 -0.27 -27.62 -37.19
CA GLY A 82 -0.84 -26.94 -38.35
C GLY A 82 -1.19 -27.90 -39.48
N ARG A 83 -1.87 -27.41 -40.52
CA ARG A 83 -2.21 -28.23 -41.68
C ARG A 83 -0.94 -28.55 -42.47
N TYR A 84 -0.77 -29.83 -42.83
CA TYR A 84 0.44 -30.32 -43.49
C TYR A 84 0.78 -29.56 -44.77
N ASN A 85 2.05 -29.19 -44.94
CA ASN A 85 2.57 -28.51 -46.14
C ASN A 85 1.74 -27.29 -46.59
N SER A 86 1.19 -26.52 -45.64
CA SER A 86 0.51 -25.26 -45.92
C SER A 86 0.98 -24.12 -45.00
N SER A 87 0.56 -22.90 -45.30
CA SER A 87 0.72 -21.74 -44.42
C SER A 87 -0.39 -21.65 -43.37
N ASP A 88 -1.26 -22.67 -43.26
CA ASP A 88 -2.45 -22.63 -42.40
C ASP A 88 -2.16 -23.27 -41.04
N TRP A 89 -2.04 -22.45 -40.00
CA TRP A 89 -1.91 -22.94 -38.64
C TRP A 89 -2.46 -21.95 -37.62
N VAL A 90 -2.98 -22.49 -36.52
CA VAL A 90 -3.48 -21.70 -35.38
C VAL A 90 -2.34 -21.47 -34.40
N SER A 91 -2.06 -20.21 -34.06
CA SER A 91 -1.00 -19.83 -33.12
C SER A 91 -1.51 -19.69 -31.68
N ARG A 92 -2.82 -19.45 -31.48
CA ARG A 92 -3.47 -19.42 -30.15
C ARG A 92 -4.90 -19.90 -30.22
N TYR A 93 -5.38 -20.60 -29.19
CA TYR A 93 -6.75 -21.11 -29.11
C TYR A 93 -7.31 -21.21 -27.68
N LEU A 94 -8.63 -21.34 -27.56
CA LEU A 94 -9.32 -21.72 -26.33
C LEU A 94 -9.77 -23.19 -26.39
N LEU A 95 -9.81 -23.84 -25.23
CA LEU A 95 -10.37 -25.17 -25.07
C LEU A 95 -11.69 -25.08 -24.28
N LEU A 96 -12.76 -25.66 -24.83
CA LEU A 96 -14.05 -25.81 -24.15
C LEU A 96 -14.36 -27.29 -24.00
N HIS A 97 -15.09 -27.66 -22.96
CA HIS A 97 -15.46 -29.03 -22.66
C HIS A 97 -16.95 -29.18 -22.31
N SER A 98 -17.54 -30.34 -22.58
CA SER A 98 -18.95 -30.65 -22.27
C SER A 98 -19.20 -32.16 -22.15
N ASP A 99 -20.15 -32.57 -21.32
CA ASP A 99 -20.60 -33.96 -21.25
C ASP A 99 -21.68 -34.30 -22.29
N THR A 100 -22.39 -33.30 -22.83
CA THR A 100 -23.55 -33.50 -23.72
C THR A 100 -23.33 -32.97 -25.14
N GLY A 101 -22.21 -32.30 -25.42
CA GLY A 101 -21.94 -31.61 -26.69
C GLY A 101 -22.68 -30.26 -26.81
N GLN A 102 -23.41 -29.88 -25.75
CA GLN A 102 -24.10 -28.61 -25.54
C GLN A 102 -23.76 -28.12 -24.11
N ALA A 103 -24.10 -26.89 -23.71
CA ALA A 103 -23.68 -26.34 -22.39
C ALA A 103 -22.16 -26.38 -22.14
N TRP A 104 -21.41 -25.64 -22.97
CA TRP A 104 -19.96 -25.63 -22.96
C TRP A 104 -19.40 -24.86 -21.76
N LYS A 105 -18.39 -25.41 -21.11
CA LYS A 105 -17.58 -24.72 -20.09
C LYS A 105 -16.18 -24.50 -20.64
N ARG A 106 -15.67 -23.27 -20.47
CA ARG A 106 -14.33 -22.90 -20.90
C ARG A 106 -13.32 -23.48 -19.91
N TYR A 107 -12.23 -24.05 -20.41
CA TYR A 107 -11.12 -24.44 -19.56
C TYR A 107 -10.49 -23.19 -18.91
N ARG A 108 -10.32 -23.23 -17.60
CA ARG A 108 -9.76 -22.12 -16.81
C ARG A 108 -8.59 -22.64 -15.99
N GLN A 109 -7.53 -21.86 -15.89
CA GLN A 109 -6.40 -22.15 -15.03
C GLN A 109 -6.25 -20.96 -14.07
N ASP A 110 -6.22 -21.25 -12.77
CA ASP A 110 -6.17 -20.25 -11.70
C ASP A 110 -7.29 -19.20 -11.81
N ASP A 111 -8.51 -19.67 -12.10
CA ASP A 111 -9.74 -18.88 -12.37
C ASP A 111 -9.72 -17.94 -13.58
N SER A 112 -8.61 -17.85 -14.33
CA SER A 112 -8.53 -17.13 -15.59
C SER A 112 -8.83 -18.05 -16.77
N VAL A 113 -9.50 -17.52 -17.81
CA VAL A 113 -9.70 -18.25 -19.07
C VAL A 113 -8.34 -18.48 -19.71
N TRP A 114 -7.95 -19.76 -19.84
CA TRP A 114 -6.62 -20.09 -20.32
C TRP A 114 -6.55 -20.00 -21.84
N ARG A 115 -5.58 -19.22 -22.34
CA ARG A 115 -5.29 -19.10 -23.77
C ARG A 115 -4.10 -20.01 -24.08
N PHE A 116 -4.37 -21.09 -24.80
CA PHE A 116 -3.33 -22.06 -25.16
C PHE A 116 -2.46 -21.52 -26.29
N VAL A 117 -1.14 -21.73 -26.17
CA VAL A 117 -0.20 -21.51 -27.25
C VAL A 117 -0.35 -22.67 -28.23
N GLY A 118 -0.64 -22.33 -29.48
CA GLY A 118 -0.71 -23.26 -30.60
C GLY A 118 0.62 -23.32 -31.34
N ASN A 119 0.54 -23.36 -32.66
CA ASN A 119 1.64 -23.68 -33.55
C ASN A 119 2.36 -22.44 -34.08
N MET A 120 3.67 -22.57 -34.32
CA MET A 120 4.49 -21.55 -35.01
C MET A 120 4.70 -21.87 -36.50
N ASN A 121 4.39 -23.10 -36.91
CA ASN A 121 4.49 -23.59 -38.29
C ASN A 121 3.51 -24.77 -38.50
N SER A 122 3.45 -25.30 -39.73
CA SER A 122 2.59 -26.42 -40.10
C SER A 122 3.08 -27.80 -39.65
N GLU A 123 4.37 -27.94 -39.33
CA GLU A 123 5.03 -29.25 -39.13
C GLU A 123 5.26 -29.63 -37.67
N ALA A 124 5.50 -28.68 -36.77
CA ALA A 124 5.78 -28.97 -35.36
C ALA A 124 4.48 -29.14 -34.56
N ALA A 125 4.33 -30.30 -33.91
CA ALA A 125 3.26 -30.53 -32.94
C ALA A 125 3.58 -29.80 -31.62
N VAL A 126 2.58 -29.09 -31.08
CA VAL A 126 2.67 -28.37 -29.82
C VAL A 126 1.73 -29.01 -28.82
N GLN A 127 2.32 -29.66 -27.82
CA GLN A 127 1.58 -30.32 -26.75
C GLN A 127 1.42 -29.38 -25.55
N ASN A 128 0.20 -29.28 -25.04
CA ASN A 128 -0.15 -28.56 -23.84
C ASN A 128 -0.70 -29.54 -22.79
N LYS A 129 0.02 -29.73 -21.68
CA LYS A 129 -0.49 -30.46 -20.51
C LYS A 129 -1.49 -29.57 -19.76
N LEU A 130 -2.62 -30.16 -19.39
CA LEU A 130 -3.63 -29.47 -18.57
C LEU A 130 -3.15 -29.45 -17.11
N SER A 131 -3.25 -28.30 -16.45
CA SER A 131 -2.87 -28.14 -15.03
C SER A 131 -3.74 -28.98 -14.09
N HIS A 132 -4.99 -29.20 -14.47
CA HIS A 132 -5.92 -30.13 -13.84
C HIS A 132 -6.63 -30.92 -14.93
N SER A 133 -6.85 -32.21 -14.67
CA SER A 133 -7.51 -33.07 -15.65
C SER A 133 -8.99 -32.68 -15.80
N VAL A 134 -9.49 -32.87 -17.02
CA VAL A 134 -10.88 -32.57 -17.37
C VAL A 134 -11.62 -33.87 -17.62
N LYS A 135 -12.65 -34.13 -16.82
CA LYS A 135 -13.57 -35.26 -17.04
C LYS A 135 -14.66 -34.82 -18.00
N THR A 136 -14.61 -35.28 -19.24
CA THR A 136 -15.51 -34.81 -20.30
C THR A 136 -15.68 -35.85 -21.41
N ARG A 137 -16.75 -35.69 -22.21
CA ARG A 137 -16.95 -36.45 -23.44
C ARG A 137 -16.66 -35.62 -24.68
N PHE A 138 -16.93 -34.32 -24.67
CA PHE A 138 -16.78 -33.45 -25.82
C PHE A 138 -15.75 -32.37 -25.55
N LEU A 139 -14.82 -32.18 -26.48
CA LEU A 139 -13.87 -31.07 -26.49
C LEU A 139 -14.12 -30.17 -27.70
N ARG A 140 -13.91 -28.87 -27.55
CA ARG A 140 -13.99 -27.90 -28.63
C ARG A 140 -12.81 -26.94 -28.59
N PHE A 141 -12.06 -26.90 -29.68
CA PHE A 141 -10.96 -25.99 -29.95
C PHE A 141 -11.50 -24.77 -30.68
N VAL A 142 -11.34 -23.59 -30.09
CA VAL A 142 -11.80 -22.31 -30.65
C VAL A 142 -10.55 -21.48 -30.98
N PRO A 143 -10.17 -21.34 -32.25
CA PRO A 143 -9.04 -20.51 -32.65
C PRO A 143 -9.21 -19.05 -32.20
N LEU A 144 -8.13 -18.45 -31.72
CA LEU A 144 -8.05 -17.03 -31.37
C LEU A 144 -7.18 -16.27 -32.37
N ASP A 145 -5.98 -16.79 -32.63
CA ASP A 145 -4.99 -16.20 -33.54
C ASP A 145 -4.40 -17.29 -34.45
N TRP A 146 -3.94 -16.88 -35.64
CA TRP A 146 -3.37 -17.77 -36.66
C TRP A 146 -2.26 -17.09 -37.45
N ASN A 147 -1.63 -17.83 -38.36
CA ASN A 147 -0.58 -17.29 -39.22
C ASN A 147 -1.07 -16.07 -40.02
N PRO A 148 -0.44 -14.89 -39.90
CA PRO A 148 -0.81 -13.72 -40.70
C PRO A 148 -0.67 -13.93 -42.22
N SER A 149 0.24 -14.82 -42.63
CA SER A 149 0.52 -15.13 -44.04
C SER A 149 -0.27 -16.33 -44.59
N GLY A 150 -1.21 -16.87 -43.82
CA GLY A 150 -2.03 -18.02 -44.22
C GLY A 150 -3.42 -18.00 -43.59
N TRP A 151 -4.07 -19.15 -43.52
CA TRP A 151 -5.39 -19.29 -42.92
C TRP A 151 -5.38 -20.18 -41.66
N LEU A 152 -6.57 -20.55 -41.20
CA LEU A 152 -6.78 -21.43 -40.06
C LEU A 152 -6.57 -22.90 -40.46
N GLY A 153 -5.66 -23.60 -39.75
CA GLY A 153 -5.39 -25.02 -39.95
C GLY A 153 -5.11 -25.74 -38.63
N LEU A 154 -5.79 -26.86 -38.36
CA LEU A 154 -5.57 -27.69 -37.17
C LEU A 154 -5.59 -29.19 -37.48
N ARG A 155 -4.60 -29.89 -36.91
CA ARG A 155 -4.63 -31.30 -36.54
C ARG A 155 -4.56 -31.35 -35.03
N VAL A 156 -5.33 -32.24 -34.40
CA VAL A 156 -5.41 -32.32 -32.94
C VAL A 156 -5.25 -33.75 -32.45
N GLU A 157 -4.61 -33.90 -31.30
CA GLU A 157 -4.53 -35.14 -30.55
C GLU A 157 -4.91 -34.89 -29.09
N VAL A 158 -5.59 -35.83 -28.46
CA VAL A 158 -6.10 -35.72 -27.08
C VAL A 158 -5.57 -36.89 -26.26
N TYR A 159 -4.94 -36.58 -25.13
CA TYR A 159 -4.36 -37.57 -24.21
C TYR A 159 -5.19 -37.65 -22.93
N GLY A 160 -5.38 -38.87 -22.41
CA GLY A 160 -6.21 -39.12 -21.23
C GLY A 160 -6.49 -40.60 -20.99
N CYS A 161 -7.40 -40.90 -20.07
CA CYS A 161 -7.80 -42.27 -19.75
C CYS A 161 -9.33 -42.43 -19.64
N PHE A 162 -9.82 -43.67 -19.65
CA PHE A 162 -11.24 -43.97 -19.43
C PHE A 162 -11.66 -43.60 -18.01
N TYR A 163 -12.79 -42.91 -17.88
CA TYR A 163 -13.35 -42.53 -16.58
C TYR A 163 -14.66 -43.30 -16.34
N LYS A 164 -14.71 -44.07 -15.25
CA LYS A 164 -15.93 -44.74 -14.77
C LYS A 164 -16.35 -44.10 -13.45
N SER A 165 -17.64 -43.78 -13.31
CA SER A 165 -18.20 -43.23 -12.07
C SER A 165 -19.51 -43.90 -11.66
N ASP A 166 -19.76 -43.91 -10.35
CA ASP A 166 -21.03 -44.32 -9.78
C ASP A 166 -21.91 -43.09 -9.56
N VAL A 167 -23.04 -43.02 -10.26
CA VAL A 167 -23.92 -41.85 -10.25
C VAL A 167 -25.27 -42.20 -9.63
N ALA A 168 -25.83 -41.26 -8.86
CA ALA A 168 -27.18 -41.27 -8.33
C ALA A 168 -27.87 -39.94 -8.62
N ASP A 169 -29.12 -39.98 -9.06
CA ASP A 169 -29.97 -38.82 -9.35
C ASP A 169 -31.02 -38.65 -8.26
N PHE A 170 -31.14 -37.40 -7.80
CA PHE A 170 -32.04 -36.97 -6.73
C PHE A 170 -33.03 -35.95 -7.29
N ASP A 171 -34.33 -36.22 -7.14
CA ASP A 171 -35.43 -35.43 -7.72
C ASP A 171 -35.96 -34.32 -6.79
N GLY A 172 -35.25 -34.06 -5.68
CA GLY A 172 -35.70 -33.20 -4.59
C GLY A 172 -36.72 -33.84 -3.66
N ARG A 173 -37.12 -35.10 -3.88
CA ARG A 173 -38.01 -35.89 -3.02
C ARG A 173 -37.41 -37.22 -2.61
N SER A 174 -36.17 -37.51 -3.03
CA SER A 174 -35.43 -38.72 -2.71
C SER A 174 -34.21 -38.45 -1.83
N SER A 175 -33.79 -39.45 -1.06
CA SER A 175 -32.57 -39.40 -0.24
C SER A 175 -32.02 -40.81 0.02
N LEU A 176 -30.73 -40.91 0.34
CA LEU A 176 -30.06 -42.13 0.77
C LEU A 176 -29.70 -42.03 2.25
N LEU A 177 -30.05 -43.05 3.03
CA LEU A 177 -29.78 -43.13 4.47
C LEU A 177 -28.80 -44.26 4.76
N TYR A 178 -27.58 -43.91 5.15
CA TYR A 178 -26.54 -44.86 5.51
C TYR A 178 -26.56 -45.10 7.02
N ARG A 179 -26.82 -46.35 7.44
CA ARG A 179 -26.88 -46.72 8.85
C ARG A 179 -25.59 -47.38 9.33
N PHE A 180 -25.12 -46.95 10.48
CA PHE A 180 -24.00 -47.57 11.17
C PHE A 180 -24.44 -48.86 11.88
N ASN A 181 -23.49 -49.78 12.08
CA ASN A 181 -23.76 -51.00 12.86
C ASN A 181 -23.92 -50.71 14.37
N GLN A 182 -23.45 -49.55 14.84
CA GLN A 182 -23.51 -49.10 16.23
C GLN A 182 -24.60 -48.02 16.41
N LYS A 183 -25.10 -47.84 17.64
CA LYS A 183 -26.17 -46.87 17.96
C LYS A 183 -25.75 -45.40 17.78
N SER A 184 -24.46 -45.12 17.88
CA SER A 184 -23.84 -43.85 17.54
C SER A 184 -22.41 -44.11 17.06
N MET A 185 -21.85 -43.18 16.28
CA MET A 185 -20.48 -43.19 15.80
C MET A 185 -19.77 -41.95 16.31
N SER A 186 -18.63 -42.13 16.97
CA SER A 186 -17.74 -41.05 17.38
C SER A 186 -16.43 -41.16 16.60
N THR A 187 -16.13 -40.14 15.79
CA THR A 187 -14.92 -40.12 14.96
C THR A 187 -14.00 -38.97 15.36
N MET A 188 -12.68 -39.15 15.24
CA MET A 188 -11.68 -38.06 15.32
C MET A 188 -11.16 -37.65 13.93
N LYS A 189 -11.40 -38.50 12.92
CA LYS A 189 -11.03 -38.28 11.53
C LYS A 189 -12.19 -38.66 10.62
N ASP A 190 -12.55 -37.77 9.70
CA ASP A 190 -13.54 -38.04 8.66
C ASP A 190 -13.00 -37.61 7.30
N VAL A 191 -13.22 -38.43 6.28
CA VAL A 191 -12.95 -38.08 4.88
C VAL A 191 -14.23 -38.33 4.08
N ILE A 192 -14.81 -37.25 3.56
CA ILE A 192 -16.03 -37.29 2.75
C ILE A 192 -15.72 -36.68 1.39
N SER A 193 -15.98 -37.41 0.31
CA SER A 193 -15.78 -36.90 -1.03
C SER A 193 -16.97 -37.22 -1.92
N LEU A 194 -17.39 -36.25 -2.72
CA LEU A 194 -18.45 -36.42 -3.71
C LEU A 194 -18.26 -35.43 -4.85
N ARG A 195 -18.83 -35.71 -6.02
CA ARG A 195 -19.07 -34.66 -7.02
C ARG A 195 -20.56 -34.50 -7.22
N PHE A 196 -21.02 -33.26 -7.39
CA PHE A 196 -22.44 -32.97 -7.58
C PHE A 196 -22.66 -32.07 -8.79
N LYS A 197 -23.88 -32.13 -9.33
CA LYS A 197 -24.36 -31.31 -10.43
C LYS A 197 -25.80 -30.92 -10.14
N SER A 198 -26.07 -29.62 -10.01
CA SER A 198 -27.38 -29.10 -9.61
C SER A 198 -27.90 -28.02 -10.57
N ARG A 199 -29.22 -27.90 -10.61
CA ARG A 199 -29.95 -26.78 -11.24
C ARG A 199 -30.51 -25.78 -10.24
N GLN A 200 -30.55 -26.17 -8.98
CA GLN A 200 -31.09 -25.40 -7.87
C GLN A 200 -29.94 -24.79 -7.08
N ALA A 201 -30.11 -23.52 -6.71
CA ALA A 201 -29.20 -22.81 -5.84
C ALA A 201 -29.31 -23.25 -4.36
N GLU A 202 -30.27 -24.11 -4.03
CA GLU A 202 -30.59 -24.60 -2.68
C GLU A 202 -30.68 -26.13 -2.68
N GLY A 203 -30.14 -26.78 -1.65
CA GLY A 203 -30.33 -28.23 -1.44
C GLY A 203 -29.32 -28.89 -0.51
N VAL A 204 -29.79 -29.70 0.45
CA VAL A 204 -28.93 -30.47 1.36
C VAL A 204 -28.26 -31.65 0.66
N LEU A 205 -26.91 -31.67 0.64
CA LEU A 205 -26.10 -32.76 0.07
C LEU A 205 -25.83 -33.86 1.09
N LEU A 206 -25.48 -33.49 2.32
CA LEU A 206 -25.15 -34.39 3.43
C LEU A 206 -25.65 -33.79 4.74
N HIS A 207 -26.17 -34.64 5.62
CA HIS A 207 -26.48 -34.26 6.99
C HIS A 207 -26.31 -35.43 7.97
N GLY A 208 -25.72 -35.14 9.12
CA GLY A 208 -25.66 -36.00 10.30
C GLY A 208 -25.76 -35.16 11.57
N GLU A 209 -26.47 -35.66 12.57
CA GLU A 209 -26.65 -35.05 13.87
C GLU A 209 -26.54 -36.13 14.96
N GLY A 210 -25.95 -35.78 16.10
CA GLY A 210 -25.80 -36.65 17.26
C GLY A 210 -26.55 -36.13 18.49
N GLN A 211 -26.85 -37.01 19.44
CA GLN A 211 -27.59 -36.66 20.67
C GLN A 211 -26.95 -35.54 21.51
N ARG A 212 -25.63 -35.31 21.38
CA ARG A 212 -24.90 -34.24 22.08
C ARG A 212 -25.02 -32.87 21.41
N GLY A 213 -25.78 -32.75 20.33
CA GLY A 213 -25.85 -31.52 19.53
C GLY A 213 -24.65 -31.31 18.59
N ASP A 214 -23.81 -32.34 18.44
CA ASP A 214 -22.80 -32.42 17.39
C ASP A 214 -23.52 -32.62 16.05
N TYR A 215 -23.09 -31.91 15.02
CA TYR A 215 -23.69 -32.07 13.70
C TYR A 215 -22.72 -31.69 12.59
N ILE A 216 -22.91 -32.31 11.43
CA ILE A 216 -22.27 -31.97 10.17
C ILE A 216 -23.36 -31.81 9.12
N THR A 217 -23.39 -30.68 8.43
CA THR A 217 -24.34 -30.43 7.34
C THR A 217 -23.63 -29.75 6.19
N LEU A 218 -23.72 -30.35 5.01
CA LEU A 218 -23.24 -29.77 3.76
C LEU A 218 -24.45 -29.48 2.88
N GLU A 219 -24.64 -28.23 2.50
CA GLU A 219 -25.76 -27.82 1.64
C GLU A 219 -25.36 -26.79 0.59
N LEU A 220 -26.05 -26.80 -0.54
CA LEU A 220 -26.11 -25.66 -1.44
C LEU A 220 -27.04 -24.61 -0.82
N HIS A 221 -26.54 -23.40 -0.66
CA HIS A 221 -27.28 -22.24 -0.19
C HIS A 221 -26.92 -21.03 -1.05
N ARG A 222 -27.90 -20.44 -1.73
CA ARG A 222 -27.74 -19.35 -2.71
C ARG A 222 -26.62 -19.59 -3.71
N GLY A 223 -26.52 -20.81 -4.24
CA GLY A 223 -25.52 -21.19 -5.25
C GLY A 223 -24.10 -21.31 -4.72
N ARG A 224 -23.91 -21.28 -3.39
CA ARG A 224 -22.64 -21.53 -2.70
C ARG A 224 -22.73 -22.81 -1.89
N LEU A 225 -21.60 -23.44 -1.61
CA LEU A 225 -21.54 -24.62 -0.76
C LEU A 225 -21.29 -24.16 0.68
N ALA A 226 -22.20 -24.49 1.59
CA ALA A 226 -22.13 -24.15 3.00
C ALA A 226 -21.89 -25.41 3.84
N LEU A 227 -20.79 -25.42 4.60
CA LEU A 227 -20.51 -26.44 5.59
C LEU A 227 -20.78 -25.89 6.99
N TYR A 228 -21.70 -26.54 7.69
CA TYR A 228 -21.93 -26.33 9.11
C TYR A 228 -21.39 -27.52 9.88
N LEU A 229 -20.50 -27.28 10.84
CA LEU A 229 -19.87 -28.31 11.65
C LEU A 229 -19.79 -27.85 13.11
N ASN A 230 -20.26 -28.69 14.03
CA ASN A 230 -20.22 -28.46 15.47
C ASN A 230 -19.70 -29.70 16.22
N LEU A 231 -18.83 -29.49 17.21
CA LEU A 231 -18.15 -30.52 18.02
C LEU A 231 -18.30 -30.22 19.55
N GLY A 232 -19.52 -29.99 20.04
CA GLY A 232 -19.85 -29.71 21.45
C GLY A 232 -20.12 -28.24 21.83
N GLU A 233 -21.04 -28.02 22.79
CA GLU A 233 -21.77 -26.77 23.09
C GLU A 233 -20.99 -25.47 23.43
N SER A 234 -21.51 -24.34 22.90
CA SER A 234 -22.16 -23.31 23.72
C SER A 234 -23.47 -22.89 23.01
N PRO A 235 -24.65 -22.97 23.64
CA PRO A 235 -25.95 -22.73 23.00
C PRO A 235 -26.18 -21.29 22.49
N PHE A 236 -25.25 -20.38 22.76
CA PHE A 236 -25.26 -18.97 22.31
C PHE A 236 -24.30 -18.66 21.16
N SER A 237 -23.53 -19.65 20.66
CA SER A 237 -22.72 -19.45 19.47
C SER A 237 -23.62 -19.45 18.23
N SER A 238 -23.59 -18.37 17.44
CA SER A 238 -24.28 -18.34 16.14
C SER A 238 -23.78 -19.49 15.25
N ARG A 239 -24.69 -20.08 14.47
CA ARG A 239 -24.35 -21.12 13.47
C ARG A 239 -23.55 -20.47 12.34
N VAL A 240 -22.23 -20.35 12.50
CA VAL A 240 -21.35 -19.82 11.47
C VAL A 240 -21.07 -20.92 10.45
N ALA A 241 -21.55 -20.74 9.23
CA ALA A 241 -21.22 -21.61 8.11
C ALA A 241 -19.87 -21.20 7.51
N VAL A 242 -19.08 -22.18 7.10
CA VAL A 242 -17.95 -21.96 6.19
C VAL A 242 -18.48 -22.12 4.77
N THR A 243 -18.40 -21.07 3.96
CA THR A 243 -18.96 -21.06 2.60
C THR A 243 -17.85 -21.03 1.54
N VAL A 244 -17.91 -21.94 0.57
CA VAL A 244 -16.97 -22.06 -0.56
C VAL A 244 -17.71 -22.12 -1.88
N GLY A 245 -17.07 -21.64 -2.94
CA GLY A 245 -17.62 -21.63 -4.29
C GLY A 245 -18.81 -20.69 -4.49
N SER A 246 -19.18 -20.47 -5.74
CA SER A 246 -20.30 -19.63 -6.14
C SER A 246 -20.84 -20.10 -7.48
N LEU A 247 -22.11 -19.80 -7.76
CA LEU A 247 -22.80 -20.15 -9.00
C LEU A 247 -22.76 -21.67 -9.30
N LEU A 248 -22.80 -22.50 -8.25
CA LEU A 248 -22.72 -23.97 -8.32
C LEU A 248 -24.02 -24.62 -8.87
N ASP A 249 -24.95 -23.81 -9.33
CA ASP A 249 -26.19 -24.17 -10.03
C ASP A 249 -26.03 -24.09 -11.57
N ASP A 250 -24.79 -24.17 -12.06
CA ASP A 250 -24.40 -24.02 -13.48
C ASP A 250 -24.69 -25.25 -14.36
N GLN A 251 -25.16 -26.36 -13.77
CA GLN A 251 -25.33 -27.67 -14.41
C GLN A 251 -24.02 -28.34 -14.86
N HIS A 252 -22.88 -27.96 -14.28
CA HIS A 252 -21.62 -28.66 -14.42
C HIS A 252 -21.32 -29.48 -13.17
N TRP A 253 -20.40 -30.44 -13.30
CA TRP A 253 -19.94 -31.24 -12.17
C TRP A 253 -18.95 -30.45 -11.33
N HIS A 254 -19.22 -30.35 -10.03
CA HIS A 254 -18.33 -29.78 -9.02
C HIS A 254 -17.85 -30.86 -8.07
N SER A 255 -16.56 -30.83 -7.70
CA SER A 255 -15.96 -31.77 -6.75
C SER A 255 -15.90 -31.19 -5.36
N VAL A 256 -16.21 -31.99 -4.35
CA VAL A 256 -16.13 -31.61 -2.93
C VAL A 256 -15.37 -32.68 -2.18
N VAL A 257 -14.40 -32.26 -1.38
CA VAL A 257 -13.68 -33.10 -0.41
C VAL A 257 -13.67 -32.40 0.94
N ILE A 258 -14.07 -33.13 1.98
CA ILE A 258 -14.00 -32.71 3.38
C ILE A 258 -13.04 -33.65 4.07
N GLU A 259 -11.93 -33.12 4.58
CA GLU A 259 -11.00 -33.84 5.43
C GLU A 259 -11.00 -33.19 6.80
N ARG A 260 -11.45 -33.92 7.82
CA ARG A 260 -11.41 -33.48 9.21
C ARG A 260 -10.41 -34.33 9.98
N PHE A 261 -9.55 -33.67 10.76
CA PHE A 261 -8.71 -34.29 11.78
C PHE A 261 -8.79 -33.47 13.06
N ASN A 262 -9.37 -34.05 14.12
CA ASN A 262 -9.74 -33.37 15.35
C ASN A 262 -10.60 -32.12 15.03
N LYS A 263 -10.13 -30.93 15.40
CA LYS A 263 -10.78 -29.65 15.12
C LYS A 263 -10.40 -29.04 13.77
N GLN A 264 -9.35 -29.53 13.11
CA GLN A 264 -8.87 -29.01 11.84
C GLN A 264 -9.69 -29.60 10.69
N VAL A 265 -10.13 -28.73 9.78
CA VAL A 265 -10.93 -29.11 8.62
C VAL A 265 -10.34 -28.50 7.36
N ASN A 266 -10.16 -29.34 6.35
CA ASN A 266 -9.87 -28.94 4.98
C ASN A 266 -11.15 -29.17 4.17
N LEU A 267 -11.73 -28.09 3.64
CA LEU A 267 -12.85 -28.13 2.72
C LEU A 267 -12.36 -27.75 1.33
N THR A 268 -12.26 -28.71 0.43
CA THR A 268 -11.85 -28.51 -0.97
C THR A 268 -13.07 -28.51 -1.88
N MET A 269 -13.24 -27.43 -2.64
CA MET A 269 -14.25 -27.30 -3.70
C MET A 269 -13.52 -27.09 -5.04
N ASP A 270 -13.73 -28.02 -5.97
CA ASP A 270 -13.00 -28.13 -7.23
C ASP A 270 -11.47 -28.14 -6.99
N SER A 271 -10.77 -27.04 -7.25
CA SER A 271 -9.32 -26.88 -7.01
C SER A 271 -8.97 -26.00 -5.80
N HIS A 272 -9.97 -25.47 -5.09
CA HIS A 272 -9.79 -24.48 -4.03
C HIS A 272 -10.02 -25.12 -2.66
N THR A 273 -8.99 -25.11 -1.81
CA THR A 273 -9.08 -25.62 -0.42
C THR A 273 -9.17 -24.48 0.58
N GLN A 274 -10.16 -24.56 1.45
CA GLN A 274 -10.27 -23.69 2.62
C GLN A 274 -9.88 -24.48 3.88
N HIS A 275 -8.92 -23.94 4.62
CA HIS A 275 -8.46 -24.50 5.89
C HIS A 275 -9.06 -23.70 7.04
N PHE A 276 -9.67 -24.38 8.01
CA PHE A 276 -10.20 -23.72 9.20
C PHE A 276 -10.20 -24.65 10.42
N GLN A 277 -10.29 -24.04 11.60
CA GLN A 277 -10.45 -24.75 12.86
C GLN A 277 -11.85 -24.52 13.42
N THR A 278 -12.49 -25.59 13.89
CA THR A 278 -13.80 -25.54 14.54
C THR A 278 -13.72 -24.86 15.92
N LYS A 279 -14.80 -24.18 16.32
CA LYS A 279 -14.89 -23.41 17.58
C LYS A 279 -15.35 -24.23 18.80
N GLY A 280 -15.69 -25.52 18.61
CA GLY A 280 -16.16 -26.39 19.69
C GLY A 280 -15.05 -26.75 20.70
N GLU A 281 -15.43 -27.09 21.93
CA GLU A 281 -14.48 -27.57 22.95
C GLU A 281 -14.03 -29.01 22.67
N GLY A 282 -14.85 -29.84 22.02
CA GLY A 282 -14.53 -31.25 21.71
C GLY A 282 -13.73 -31.47 20.44
N ASP A 283 -13.01 -32.60 20.37
CA ASP A 283 -12.21 -33.04 19.21
C ASP A 283 -12.89 -34.13 18.35
N SER A 284 -13.93 -34.77 18.89
CA SER A 284 -14.68 -35.85 18.23
C SER A 284 -15.99 -35.35 17.64
N LEU A 285 -16.36 -35.83 16.45
CA LEU A 285 -17.69 -35.66 15.89
C LEU A 285 -18.53 -36.88 16.30
N GLU A 286 -19.58 -36.66 17.08
CA GLU A 286 -20.56 -37.70 17.39
C GLU A 286 -21.80 -37.58 16.51
N VAL A 287 -22.09 -38.63 15.75
CA VAL A 287 -23.30 -38.75 14.93
C VAL A 287 -24.13 -39.92 15.44
N ASP A 288 -25.45 -39.82 15.38
CA ASP A 288 -26.37 -40.92 15.69
C ASP A 288 -26.18 -42.10 14.72
N TYR A 289 -27.07 -43.09 14.76
CA TYR A 289 -26.95 -44.32 13.98
C TYR A 289 -27.12 -44.14 12.45
N GLU A 290 -27.38 -42.94 11.92
CA GLU A 290 -27.59 -42.72 10.48
C GLU A 290 -27.02 -41.40 9.92
N LEU A 291 -26.51 -41.45 8.69
CA LEU A 291 -26.17 -40.31 7.84
C LEU A 291 -27.13 -40.22 6.66
N SER A 292 -27.53 -38.99 6.32
CA SER A 292 -28.45 -38.73 5.20
C SER A 292 -27.77 -37.99 4.06
N PHE A 293 -28.04 -38.42 2.83
CA PHE A 293 -27.53 -37.82 1.59
C PHE A 293 -28.68 -37.45 0.66
N GLY A 294 -28.63 -36.24 0.09
CA GLY A 294 -29.63 -35.70 -0.83
C GLY A 294 -30.87 -35.06 -0.17
N GLY A 295 -31.06 -35.22 1.13
CA GLY A 295 -32.17 -34.59 1.88
C GLY A 295 -32.26 -35.10 3.32
N ILE A 296 -32.98 -34.37 4.17
CA ILE A 296 -33.20 -34.71 5.60
C ILE A 296 -34.65 -35.18 5.79
N PRO A 297 -34.94 -36.49 5.71
CA PRO A 297 -36.31 -37.00 5.83
C PRO A 297 -36.85 -36.81 7.24
N LEU A 298 -38.13 -36.43 7.37
CA LEU A 298 -38.80 -36.34 8.67
C LEU A 298 -39.22 -37.74 9.17
N PRO A 299 -38.89 -38.10 10.43
CA PRO A 299 -39.32 -39.38 11.01
C PRO A 299 -40.85 -39.54 10.96
N GLY A 300 -41.33 -40.69 10.49
CA GLY A 300 -42.77 -41.04 10.47
C GLY A 300 -43.62 -40.41 9.37
N LYS A 301 -43.05 -39.55 8.49
CA LYS A 301 -43.76 -38.95 7.35
C LYS A 301 -42.92 -39.06 6.06
N PRO A 302 -42.98 -40.20 5.34
CA PRO A 302 -42.21 -40.40 4.11
C PRO A 302 -42.54 -39.32 3.07
N GLY A 303 -41.51 -38.71 2.48
CA GLY A 303 -41.64 -37.65 1.47
C GLY A 303 -41.77 -36.22 2.03
N THR A 304 -41.69 -36.03 3.35
CA THR A 304 -41.61 -34.70 3.99
C THR A 304 -40.22 -34.47 4.58
N PHE A 305 -39.71 -33.23 4.50
CA PHE A 305 -38.30 -32.92 4.76
C PHE A 305 -38.15 -31.63 5.56
N LEU A 306 -37.10 -31.55 6.38
CA LEU A 306 -36.85 -30.42 7.28
C LEU A 306 -36.34 -29.16 6.54
N ARG A 307 -35.56 -29.37 5.46
CA ARG A 307 -34.95 -28.33 4.62
C ARG A 307 -35.26 -28.59 3.15
N LYS A 308 -34.86 -27.66 2.26
CA LYS A 308 -34.88 -27.91 0.81
C LYS A 308 -33.90 -29.04 0.49
N ASN A 309 -34.40 -30.08 -0.17
CA ASN A 309 -33.57 -31.23 -0.58
C ASN A 309 -32.74 -30.92 -1.81
N PHE A 310 -31.72 -31.74 -2.03
CA PHE A 310 -30.92 -31.69 -3.24
C PHE A 310 -31.71 -32.16 -4.45
N HIS A 311 -31.60 -31.41 -5.54
CA HIS A 311 -32.21 -31.72 -6.82
C HIS A 311 -31.14 -31.67 -7.91
N GLY A 312 -30.66 -32.84 -8.31
CA GLY A 312 -29.55 -33.00 -9.22
C GLY A 312 -28.89 -34.36 -9.10
N CYS A 313 -27.69 -34.48 -9.66
CA CYS A 313 -26.92 -35.72 -9.66
C CYS A 313 -25.75 -35.64 -8.68
N ILE A 314 -25.46 -36.74 -8.00
CA ILE A 314 -24.23 -36.95 -7.22
C ILE A 314 -23.48 -38.12 -7.85
N GLU A 315 -22.18 -37.97 -8.06
CA GLU A 315 -21.30 -39.06 -8.49
C GLU A 315 -20.18 -39.29 -7.46
N ASN A 316 -19.73 -40.54 -7.38
CA ASN A 316 -18.57 -40.95 -6.58
C ASN A 316 -18.66 -40.46 -5.12
N LEU A 317 -19.80 -40.76 -4.47
CA LEU A 317 -20.04 -40.44 -3.07
C LEU A 317 -19.33 -41.44 -2.15
N TYR A 318 -18.30 -40.97 -1.46
CA TYR A 318 -17.54 -41.73 -0.47
C TYR A 318 -17.65 -41.12 0.91
N TYR A 319 -17.86 -41.97 1.91
CA TYR A 319 -17.74 -41.65 3.33
C TYR A 319 -16.74 -42.63 3.96
N ASN A 320 -15.62 -42.12 4.47
CA ASN A 320 -14.55 -42.90 5.10
C ASN A 320 -14.12 -44.13 4.27
N GLY A 321 -14.00 -43.94 2.95
CA GLY A 321 -13.58 -44.98 1.99
C GLY A 321 -14.71 -45.88 1.47
N ILE A 322 -15.93 -45.77 1.99
CA ILE A 322 -17.09 -46.56 1.57
C ILE A 322 -17.87 -45.84 0.46
N ASN A 323 -18.07 -46.50 -0.68
CA ASN A 323 -18.88 -45.98 -1.79
C ASN A 323 -20.37 -46.17 -1.52
N ILE A 324 -21.04 -45.09 -1.12
CA ILE A 324 -22.45 -45.10 -0.71
C ILE A 324 -23.39 -45.41 -1.89
N ILE A 325 -23.05 -44.95 -3.10
CA ILE A 325 -23.86 -45.19 -4.30
C ILE A 325 -23.77 -46.67 -4.72
N ASP A 326 -22.60 -47.29 -4.66
CA ASP A 326 -22.44 -48.72 -4.94
C ASP A 326 -23.24 -49.58 -3.95
N LEU A 327 -23.23 -49.24 -2.66
CA LEU A 327 -24.08 -49.90 -1.67
C LEU A 327 -25.56 -49.82 -2.04
N ALA A 328 -26.02 -48.64 -2.48
CA ALA A 328 -27.42 -48.41 -2.88
C ALA A 328 -27.78 -49.19 -4.15
N LYS A 329 -26.90 -49.16 -5.17
CA LYS A 329 -27.05 -49.93 -6.43
C LYS A 329 -27.19 -51.42 -6.16
N ARG A 330 -26.39 -51.94 -5.23
CA ARG A 330 -26.38 -53.37 -4.83
C ARG A 330 -27.40 -53.73 -3.75
N ARG A 331 -28.20 -52.77 -3.28
CA ARG A 331 -29.24 -52.94 -2.24
C ARG A 331 -28.72 -53.63 -0.97
N LYS A 332 -27.58 -53.16 -0.45
CA LYS A 332 -26.98 -53.67 0.79
C LYS A 332 -27.84 -53.29 2.02
N PRO A 333 -27.86 -54.09 3.10
CA PRO A 333 -28.74 -53.84 4.25
C PRO A 333 -28.40 -52.58 5.05
N GLN A 334 -27.19 -52.04 4.89
CA GLN A 334 -26.72 -50.83 5.58
C GLN A 334 -27.21 -49.52 4.95
N ILE A 335 -27.88 -49.57 3.80
CA ILE A 335 -28.34 -48.39 3.07
C ILE A 335 -29.84 -48.48 2.80
N TYR A 336 -30.58 -47.41 3.12
CA TYR A 336 -32.01 -47.30 2.86
C TYR A 336 -32.27 -46.17 1.86
N THR A 337 -33.04 -46.48 0.83
CA THR A 337 -33.46 -45.49 -0.17
C THR A 337 -34.84 -44.96 0.20
N VAL A 338 -34.95 -43.64 0.34
CA VAL A 338 -36.23 -42.95 0.51
C VAL A 338 -36.59 -42.28 -0.81
N GLY A 339 -37.81 -42.49 -1.32
CA GLY A 339 -38.23 -41.99 -2.63
C GLY A 339 -37.64 -42.79 -3.80
N ASN A 340 -37.57 -42.17 -4.98
CA ASN A 340 -37.06 -42.80 -6.20
C ASN A 340 -35.68 -42.25 -6.56
N VAL A 341 -34.61 -42.97 -6.19
CA VAL A 341 -33.25 -42.66 -6.62
C VAL A 341 -32.93 -43.48 -7.87
N THR A 342 -32.58 -42.81 -8.97
CA THR A 342 -32.13 -43.48 -10.20
C THR A 342 -30.61 -43.44 -10.30
N PHE A 343 -30.02 -44.43 -10.96
CA PHE A 343 -28.56 -44.58 -11.03
C PHE A 343 -27.95 -44.13 -12.36
N SER A 344 -28.59 -43.13 -12.97
CA SER A 344 -28.19 -42.51 -14.23
C SER A 344 -28.54 -41.03 -14.19
N CYS A 345 -27.62 -40.17 -14.64
CA CYS A 345 -27.89 -38.74 -14.73
C CYS A 345 -28.40 -38.39 -16.13
N SER A 346 -29.73 -38.32 -16.31
CA SER A 346 -30.35 -37.96 -17.59
C SER A 346 -31.27 -36.75 -17.42
N TRP A 347 -30.69 -35.56 -17.53
CA TRP A 347 -31.41 -34.29 -17.41
C TRP A 347 -31.65 -33.63 -18.77
N PRO A 348 -32.84 -33.06 -19.02
CA PRO A 348 -33.06 -32.25 -20.21
C PRO A 348 -32.17 -31.00 -20.15
N HIS A 349 -31.34 -30.85 -21.19
CA HIS A 349 -30.48 -29.69 -21.40
C HIS A 349 -31.33 -28.42 -21.54
N LEU A 350 -30.89 -27.34 -20.89
CA LEU A 350 -31.48 -26.02 -21.08
C LEU A 350 -30.48 -25.11 -21.78
N PRO A 351 -30.62 -24.88 -23.10
CA PRO A 351 -29.74 -23.96 -23.80
C PRO A 351 -29.92 -22.57 -23.20
N ALA A 352 -28.79 -21.97 -22.85
CA ALA A 352 -28.70 -20.59 -22.37
C ALA A 352 -27.86 -19.79 -23.34
N CYS A 353 -28.19 -18.52 -23.50
CA CYS A 353 -27.37 -17.57 -24.24
C CYS A 353 -26.84 -16.48 -23.30
N THR A 354 -25.60 -16.06 -23.54
CA THR A 354 -24.97 -14.92 -22.86
C THR A 354 -25.04 -13.69 -23.78
N PHE A 355 -25.54 -12.58 -23.25
CA PHE A 355 -25.46 -11.25 -23.86
C PHE A 355 -24.15 -10.61 -23.42
N LEU A 356 -23.24 -10.36 -24.37
CA LEU A 356 -21.83 -10.09 -24.09
C LEU A 356 -21.53 -8.62 -23.75
N SER A 357 -22.37 -7.69 -24.20
CA SER A 357 -22.14 -6.24 -24.13
C SER A 357 -23.39 -5.49 -23.69
N SER A 358 -23.23 -4.62 -22.69
CA SER A 358 -24.24 -3.69 -22.20
C SER A 358 -24.51 -2.50 -23.13
N SER A 359 -23.77 -2.36 -24.23
CA SER A 359 -23.98 -1.28 -25.21
C SER A 359 -24.58 -1.74 -26.54
N SER A 360 -24.45 -3.03 -26.89
CA SER A 360 -24.76 -3.48 -28.25
C SER A 360 -25.38 -4.88 -28.38
N SER A 361 -25.51 -5.65 -27.29
CA SER A 361 -26.06 -7.01 -27.39
C SER A 361 -27.58 -7.00 -27.48
N PHE A 362 -28.14 -7.77 -28.42
CA PHE A 362 -29.58 -7.87 -28.60
C PHE A 362 -30.02 -9.18 -29.26
N LEU A 363 -31.28 -9.55 -29.04
CA LEU A 363 -31.99 -10.64 -29.71
C LEU A 363 -33.39 -10.17 -30.14
N LEU A 364 -33.61 -10.03 -31.44
CA LEU A 364 -34.90 -9.73 -32.03
C LEU A 364 -35.60 -11.02 -32.45
N LEU A 365 -36.83 -11.25 -31.96
CA LEU A 365 -37.61 -12.45 -32.27
C LEU A 365 -38.93 -12.07 -32.98
N PRO A 366 -39.32 -12.79 -34.05
CA PRO A 366 -40.63 -12.57 -34.66
C PRO A 366 -41.73 -13.02 -33.69
N ALA A 367 -42.78 -12.21 -33.47
CA ALA A 367 -43.97 -12.68 -32.78
C ALA A 367 -44.99 -13.17 -33.83
N ALA A 368 -45.50 -14.38 -33.66
CA ALA A 368 -46.63 -14.84 -34.47
C ALA A 368 -47.89 -14.04 -34.08
N ALA A 369 -48.65 -13.58 -35.08
CA ALA A 369 -49.94 -12.94 -34.85
C ALA A 369 -50.84 -13.89 -34.03
N PRO A 370 -51.55 -13.41 -32.99
CA PRO A 370 -52.42 -14.26 -32.19
C PRO A 370 -53.47 -14.92 -33.10
N SER A 371 -53.50 -16.25 -33.12
CA SER A 371 -54.55 -17.01 -33.78
C SER A 371 -55.84 -16.90 -32.95
N GLY A 372 -56.53 -15.77 -33.05
CA GLY A 372 -57.83 -15.52 -32.42
C GLY A 372 -57.90 -14.22 -31.62
N LEU A 373 -59.04 -13.53 -31.71
CA LEU A 373 -59.36 -12.22 -31.11
C LEU A 373 -59.25 -12.14 -29.57
N MET A 374 -58.94 -13.24 -28.88
CA MET A 374 -58.90 -13.35 -27.40
C MET A 374 -57.60 -13.92 -26.83
N ALA A 375 -56.57 -14.18 -27.65
CA ALA A 375 -55.32 -14.79 -27.17
C ALA A 375 -54.36 -13.71 -26.64
N GLY A 376 -54.22 -13.66 -25.31
CA GLY A 376 -53.24 -12.83 -24.62
C GLY A 376 -51.80 -13.20 -24.99
N PHE A 377 -50.96 -12.21 -25.33
CA PHE A 377 -49.54 -12.46 -25.65
C PHE A 377 -48.71 -12.56 -24.38
N SER A 378 -47.94 -13.63 -24.21
CA SER A 378 -47.15 -13.88 -23.00
C SER A 378 -45.69 -14.12 -23.35
N VAL A 379 -44.77 -13.58 -22.54
CA VAL A 379 -43.35 -13.89 -22.65
C VAL A 379 -42.85 -14.36 -21.30
N CYS A 380 -42.17 -15.50 -21.27
CA CYS A 380 -41.53 -16.04 -20.07
C CYS A 380 -40.07 -16.38 -20.40
N PHE A 381 -39.18 -16.13 -19.44
CA PHE A 381 -37.77 -16.49 -19.52
C PHE A 381 -37.18 -16.54 -18.11
N GLN A 382 -36.03 -17.20 -18.00
CA GLN A 382 -35.16 -17.09 -16.83
C GLN A 382 -33.95 -16.24 -17.18
N PHE A 383 -33.54 -15.37 -16.27
CA PHE A 383 -32.33 -14.57 -16.44
C PHE A 383 -31.47 -14.56 -15.18
N ARG A 384 -30.18 -14.26 -15.35
CA ARG A 384 -29.26 -13.93 -14.26
C ARG A 384 -28.22 -12.91 -14.71
N THR A 385 -27.87 -11.98 -13.82
CA THR A 385 -26.87 -10.93 -14.06
C THR A 385 -26.29 -10.42 -12.73
N TRP A 386 -25.14 -9.75 -12.80
CA TRP A 386 -24.58 -8.94 -11.71
C TRP A 386 -24.88 -7.44 -11.88
N ASN A 387 -25.24 -7.01 -13.09
CA ASN A 387 -25.51 -5.61 -13.34
C ASN A 387 -26.80 -5.18 -12.64
N SER A 388 -26.74 -4.04 -11.96
CA SER A 388 -27.89 -3.41 -11.30
C SER A 388 -28.84 -2.73 -12.28
N GLU A 389 -28.42 -2.52 -13.54
CA GLU A 389 -29.20 -1.84 -14.58
C GLU A 389 -29.09 -2.58 -15.92
N GLY A 390 -30.14 -2.49 -16.76
CA GLY A 390 -30.15 -3.01 -18.13
C GLY A 390 -31.56 -3.17 -18.70
N LEU A 391 -31.73 -3.06 -20.03
CA LEU A 391 -33.03 -3.37 -20.64
C LEU A 391 -33.20 -4.88 -20.93
N LEU A 392 -34.12 -5.52 -20.22
CA LEU A 392 -34.45 -6.94 -20.40
C LEU A 392 -35.36 -7.21 -21.60
N LEU A 393 -36.36 -6.35 -21.84
CA LEU A 393 -37.37 -6.57 -22.89
C LEU A 393 -37.95 -5.23 -23.37
N SER A 394 -38.08 -5.06 -24.68
CA SER A 394 -38.80 -3.94 -25.30
C SER A 394 -39.85 -4.48 -26.26
N VAL A 395 -41.07 -3.93 -26.21
CA VAL A 395 -42.14 -4.34 -27.13
C VAL A 395 -42.83 -3.11 -27.68
N GLN A 396 -42.90 -3.02 -29.01
CA GLN A 396 -43.53 -1.90 -29.70
C GLN A 396 -45.04 -2.17 -29.84
N LEU A 397 -45.89 -1.38 -29.16
CA LEU A 397 -47.33 -1.36 -29.42
C LEU A 397 -47.64 -0.39 -30.55
N SER A 398 -48.72 -0.65 -31.28
CA SER A 398 -49.22 0.27 -32.29
C SER A 398 -49.59 1.61 -31.63
N ARG A 399 -48.65 2.57 -31.76
CA ARG A 399 -48.66 3.98 -31.33
C ARG A 399 -48.04 4.35 -29.97
N ASP A 400 -47.73 3.41 -29.08
CA ASP A 400 -46.98 3.65 -27.83
C ASP A 400 -45.96 2.53 -27.55
N CYS A 401 -44.72 2.87 -27.18
CA CYS A 401 -43.68 1.88 -26.90
C CYS A 401 -43.68 1.52 -25.40
N SER A 402 -43.83 0.24 -25.04
CA SER A 402 -43.70 -0.21 -23.64
C SER A 402 -42.32 -0.82 -23.40
N VAL A 403 -41.60 -0.28 -22.43
CA VAL A 403 -40.18 -0.58 -22.16
C VAL A 403 -40.03 -1.15 -20.74
N PHE A 404 -39.42 -2.33 -20.59
CA PHE A 404 -39.14 -2.95 -19.28
C PHE A 404 -37.66 -2.78 -18.89
N ILE A 405 -37.37 -1.85 -17.98
CA ILE A 405 -36.01 -1.51 -17.49
C ILE A 405 -35.75 -2.20 -16.15
N LEU A 406 -34.54 -2.75 -15.94
CA LEU A 406 -34.10 -3.31 -14.65
C LEU A 406 -34.10 -2.26 -13.51
N ASN A 407 -34.01 -0.97 -13.84
CA ASN A 407 -33.68 0.12 -12.93
C ASN A 407 -34.90 0.95 -12.43
N ASP A 408 -36.06 0.87 -13.08
CA ASP A 408 -37.26 1.62 -12.64
C ASP A 408 -38.45 0.67 -12.50
N VAL A 409 -38.45 0.00 -11.35
CA VAL A 409 -39.44 -0.94 -10.86
C VAL A 409 -40.76 -0.23 -10.49
N LYS A 410 -41.25 0.72 -11.29
CA LYS A 410 -42.55 1.39 -11.05
C LYS A 410 -43.78 0.48 -11.15
N TYR A 411 -43.60 -0.76 -11.63
CA TYR A 411 -44.65 -1.80 -11.66
C TYR A 411 -44.23 -3.15 -11.09
N PHE A 412 -43.07 -3.29 -10.41
CA PHE A 412 -42.82 -4.46 -9.56
C PHE A 412 -43.05 -4.07 -8.10
N PRO A 413 -44.12 -4.53 -7.45
CA PRO A 413 -44.17 -4.53 -6.00
C PRO A 413 -43.23 -5.65 -5.52
N LEU A 414 -41.92 -5.40 -5.53
CA LEU A 414 -40.98 -6.20 -4.76
C LEU A 414 -41.03 -5.68 -3.32
N SER A 415 -41.15 -6.59 -2.35
CA SER A 415 -40.97 -6.26 -0.94
C SER A 415 -39.64 -5.52 -0.76
N PRO A 416 -39.54 -4.51 0.12
CA PRO A 416 -38.28 -3.81 0.38
C PRO A 416 -37.17 -4.81 0.69
N GLY A 417 -36.10 -4.84 -0.11
CA GLY A 417 -34.89 -5.65 0.15
C GLY A 417 -34.56 -6.78 -0.84
N TYR A 418 -35.41 -7.12 -1.82
CA TYR A 418 -35.08 -8.15 -2.82
C TYR A 418 -34.31 -7.59 -4.03
N ARG A 419 -33.03 -7.97 -4.18
CA ARG A 419 -32.17 -7.66 -5.33
C ARG A 419 -32.13 -8.84 -6.31
N VAL A 420 -32.36 -8.60 -7.61
CA VAL A 420 -32.37 -9.62 -8.68
C VAL A 420 -31.04 -9.71 -9.45
N ASN A 421 -30.06 -8.88 -9.08
CA ASN A 421 -28.70 -8.87 -9.63
C ASN A 421 -27.71 -9.62 -8.70
N ASP A 422 -28.15 -10.75 -8.14
CA ASP A 422 -27.38 -11.57 -7.20
C ASP A 422 -26.71 -12.79 -7.86
N GLY A 423 -26.67 -12.79 -9.20
CA GLY A 423 -26.09 -13.88 -9.99
C GLY A 423 -26.91 -15.16 -10.03
N LEU A 424 -28.03 -15.26 -9.30
CA LEU A 424 -28.90 -16.44 -9.31
C LEU A 424 -29.88 -16.41 -10.48
N TRP A 425 -30.38 -17.58 -10.88
CA TRP A 425 -31.45 -17.68 -11.87
C TRP A 425 -32.78 -17.20 -11.29
N HIS A 426 -33.38 -16.19 -11.91
CA HIS A 426 -34.70 -15.69 -11.56
C HIS A 426 -35.74 -16.05 -12.62
N SER A 427 -36.90 -16.53 -12.19
CA SER A 427 -38.11 -16.68 -13.01
C SER A 427 -39.29 -16.03 -12.30
N LYS A 428 -40.16 -15.33 -13.03
CA LYS A 428 -41.47 -14.93 -12.51
C LYS A 428 -42.55 -15.91 -12.98
N GLN A 429 -43.20 -16.59 -12.04
CA GLN A 429 -44.49 -17.25 -12.25
C GLN A 429 -45.46 -16.67 -11.22
N HIS A 430 -46.36 -15.77 -11.63
CA HIS A 430 -47.41 -15.28 -10.73
C HIS A 430 -48.58 -16.25 -10.76
N GLN A 431 -48.69 -17.09 -9.74
CA GLN A 431 -49.80 -18.01 -9.56
C GLN A 431 -50.84 -17.33 -8.66
N ASN A 432 -51.67 -16.46 -9.24
CA ASN A 432 -52.95 -16.12 -8.66
C ASN A 432 -53.98 -16.02 -9.79
N LYS A 433 -55.13 -16.67 -9.58
CA LYS A 433 -56.22 -16.76 -10.55
C LYS A 433 -56.50 -15.35 -11.11
N SER A 434 -56.53 -15.26 -12.44
CA SER A 434 -56.83 -14.05 -13.24
C SER A 434 -55.91 -12.85 -13.00
N ARG A 435 -54.69 -12.93 -13.57
CA ARG A 435 -53.97 -11.85 -14.30
C ARG A 435 -52.55 -12.32 -14.61
N VAL A 436 -52.43 -13.13 -15.66
CA VAL A 436 -51.19 -13.22 -16.46
C VAL A 436 -51.04 -11.85 -17.11
N VAL A 437 -49.87 -11.21 -17.01
CA VAL A 437 -49.60 -10.02 -17.85
C VAL A 437 -49.43 -10.53 -19.27
N CYS A 438 -50.56 -10.61 -19.96
CA CYS A 438 -50.67 -10.88 -21.37
C CYS A 438 -50.67 -9.54 -22.12
N VAL A 439 -49.62 -9.19 -22.85
CA VAL A 439 -49.54 -7.94 -23.62
C VAL A 439 -49.78 -8.23 -25.11
N VAL A 440 -51.04 -8.35 -25.56
CA VAL A 440 -51.42 -8.67 -26.97
C VAL A 440 -50.63 -7.85 -28.00
N LEU A 441 -49.62 -8.43 -28.68
CA LEU A 441 -48.72 -7.70 -29.58
C LEU A 441 -48.10 -8.50 -30.73
N GLN A 442 -47.73 -7.77 -31.80
CA GLN A 442 -47.36 -8.30 -33.12
C GLN A 442 -45.85 -8.57 -33.33
N GLN A 443 -44.93 -8.07 -32.49
CA GLN A 443 -43.45 -8.33 -32.58
C GLN A 443 -42.76 -8.24 -31.19
N VAL A 444 -41.77 -9.10 -30.90
CA VAL A 444 -41.03 -9.14 -29.61
C VAL A 444 -39.56 -8.77 -29.81
N MET A 445 -39.10 -7.67 -29.21
CA MET A 445 -37.69 -7.30 -29.27
C MET A 445 -37.03 -7.47 -27.90
N ILE A 446 -36.11 -8.43 -27.78
CA ILE A 446 -35.20 -8.52 -26.63
C ILE A 446 -34.01 -7.57 -26.94
N MET A 447 -34.35 -6.28 -26.88
CA MET A 447 -33.71 -4.97 -27.16
C MET A 447 -32.40 -4.78 -27.95
N MET A 448 -32.49 -4.02 -29.06
CA MET A 448 -31.87 -2.68 -29.24
C MET A 448 -32.86 -1.78 -29.99
N CYS A 449 -33.15 -0.57 -29.48
CA CYS A 449 -34.07 0.38 -30.12
C CYS A 449 -33.39 1.02 -31.34
N HIS A 450 -33.68 0.58 -32.56
CA HIS A 450 -33.26 1.31 -33.76
C HIS A 450 -34.26 2.44 -34.05
N LEU A 451 -33.74 3.68 -34.01
CA LEU A 451 -34.39 4.85 -34.59
C LEU A 451 -34.85 4.52 -36.02
N HIS A 452 -36.15 4.61 -36.28
CA HIS A 452 -36.63 4.95 -37.62
C HIS A 452 -36.37 6.46 -37.87
N PRO A 453 -36.24 6.90 -39.14
CA PRO A 453 -35.87 8.28 -39.52
C PRO A 453 -36.93 9.37 -39.22
N GLY A 454 -37.80 9.21 -38.22
CA GLY A 454 -38.94 10.09 -37.98
C GLY A 454 -39.33 10.32 -36.52
N CYS A 455 -38.45 10.01 -35.55
CA CYS A 455 -38.75 10.28 -34.13
C CYS A 455 -38.08 11.60 -33.69
N PRO A 456 -38.85 12.59 -33.19
CA PRO A 456 -38.28 13.86 -32.75
C PRO A 456 -37.39 13.66 -31.50
N PRO A 457 -36.18 14.23 -31.46
CA PRO A 457 -35.16 13.98 -30.44
C PRO A 457 -35.52 14.45 -29.01
N ALA A 458 -36.67 15.09 -28.82
CA ALA A 458 -37.11 15.60 -27.51
C ALA A 458 -37.83 14.58 -26.60
N ALA A 459 -38.17 13.39 -27.10
CA ALA A 459 -38.99 12.41 -26.36
C ALA A 459 -38.21 11.19 -25.77
N CYS A 460 -36.89 11.09 -25.99
CA CYS A 460 -36.07 9.98 -25.48
C CYS A 460 -34.96 10.51 -24.57
N GLN A 461 -35.28 10.73 -23.29
CA GLN A 461 -34.37 11.40 -22.36
C GLN A 461 -33.39 10.49 -21.59
N ASN A 462 -33.31 9.17 -21.84
CA ASN A 462 -32.28 8.33 -21.19
C ASN A 462 -31.75 7.23 -22.13
N LEU A 463 -30.46 7.29 -22.51
CA LEU A 463 -29.76 6.14 -23.09
C LEU A 463 -29.74 5.02 -22.04
N THR A 464 -30.65 4.05 -22.17
CA THR A 464 -30.76 2.92 -21.25
C THR A 464 -29.76 1.85 -21.69
N LEU A 465 -28.89 1.37 -20.78
CA LEU A 465 -27.94 0.28 -21.04
C LEU A 465 -28.68 -0.99 -21.50
N ALA A 466 -28.14 -1.72 -22.49
CA ALA A 466 -28.63 -3.02 -22.91
C ALA A 466 -28.37 -4.09 -21.84
N PHE A 467 -29.19 -5.15 -21.79
CA PHE A 467 -28.97 -6.25 -20.86
C PHE A 467 -27.66 -6.99 -21.17
N GLN A 468 -26.85 -7.16 -20.14
CA GLN A 468 -25.66 -8.01 -20.14
C GLN A 468 -25.85 -9.06 -19.05
N GLY A 469 -25.84 -10.33 -19.44
CA GLY A 469 -26.30 -11.41 -18.58
C GLY A 469 -26.61 -12.69 -19.34
N CYS A 470 -27.14 -13.69 -18.64
CA CYS A 470 -27.57 -14.94 -19.25
C CYS A 470 -29.10 -15.02 -19.30
N ILE A 471 -29.64 -15.54 -20.39
CA ILE A 471 -31.06 -15.85 -20.55
C ILE A 471 -31.23 -17.32 -20.98
N ARG A 472 -32.24 -17.99 -20.42
CA ARG A 472 -32.68 -19.33 -20.84
C ARG A 472 -34.20 -19.47 -20.74
N LEU A 473 -34.73 -20.60 -21.23
CA LEU A 473 -36.17 -20.92 -21.16
C LEU A 473 -37.06 -19.82 -21.76
N ILE A 474 -36.64 -19.22 -22.87
CA ILE A 474 -37.45 -18.19 -23.54
C ILE A 474 -38.67 -18.86 -24.16
N SER A 475 -39.86 -18.43 -23.78
CA SER A 475 -41.13 -18.83 -24.40
C SER A 475 -41.97 -17.61 -24.74
N ILE A 476 -42.54 -17.61 -25.95
CA ILE A 476 -43.45 -16.57 -26.45
C ILE A 476 -44.79 -17.26 -26.73
N ASN A 477 -45.88 -16.76 -26.14
CA ASN A 477 -47.23 -17.31 -26.23
C ASN A 477 -47.31 -18.80 -25.86
N GLY A 478 -46.54 -19.23 -24.87
CA GLY A 478 -46.41 -20.62 -24.46
C GLY A 478 -45.58 -21.51 -25.38
N GLN A 479 -45.11 -21.00 -26.53
CA GLN A 479 -44.18 -21.71 -27.41
C GLN A 479 -42.73 -21.43 -27.03
N GLN A 480 -41.94 -22.47 -26.80
CA GLN A 480 -40.52 -22.34 -26.47
C GLN A 480 -39.70 -21.94 -27.71
N VAL A 481 -38.86 -20.92 -27.55
CA VAL A 481 -37.95 -20.45 -28.58
C VAL A 481 -36.78 -21.42 -28.70
N ASN A 482 -36.55 -21.95 -29.91
CA ASN A 482 -35.41 -22.82 -30.18
C ASN A 482 -34.15 -21.99 -30.46
N LEU A 483 -33.25 -21.92 -29.47
CA LEU A 483 -32.00 -21.16 -29.57
C LEU A 483 -31.04 -21.69 -30.66
N ASN A 484 -31.12 -22.96 -31.06
CA ASN A 484 -30.31 -23.48 -32.16
C ASN A 484 -30.72 -22.86 -33.50
N HIS A 485 -32.02 -22.67 -33.71
CA HIS A 485 -32.52 -21.97 -34.91
C HIS A 485 -32.12 -20.49 -34.90
N VAL A 486 -32.07 -19.86 -33.70
CA VAL A 486 -31.56 -18.50 -33.56
C VAL A 486 -30.08 -18.44 -33.93
N GLN A 487 -29.26 -19.34 -33.39
CA GLN A 487 -27.83 -19.41 -33.70
C GLN A 487 -27.55 -19.58 -35.20
N GLN A 488 -28.33 -20.45 -35.87
CA GLN A 488 -28.27 -20.71 -37.31
C GLN A 488 -28.86 -19.58 -38.17
N ARG A 489 -29.36 -18.50 -37.55
CA ARG A 489 -30.06 -17.37 -38.20
C ARG A 489 -31.29 -17.80 -39.00
N LEU A 490 -31.91 -18.91 -38.61
CA LEU A 490 -33.21 -19.37 -39.12
C LEU A 490 -34.38 -18.72 -38.36
N LEU A 491 -34.14 -18.21 -37.14
CA LEU A 491 -35.14 -17.57 -36.30
C LEU A 491 -34.60 -16.29 -35.66
N GLY A 492 -35.15 -15.14 -36.02
CA GLY A 492 -34.77 -13.85 -35.42
C GLY A 492 -33.41 -13.33 -35.85
N ILE A 493 -33.01 -12.19 -35.28
CA ILE A 493 -31.74 -11.48 -35.56
C ILE A 493 -31.05 -11.20 -34.24
N TYR A 494 -29.74 -11.39 -34.14
CA TYR A 494 -29.00 -11.15 -32.91
C TYR A 494 -27.66 -10.46 -33.16
N ASN A 495 -27.18 -9.74 -32.14
CA ASN A 495 -25.83 -9.20 -32.08
C ASN A 495 -25.23 -9.44 -30.69
N GLY A 496 -23.94 -9.75 -30.62
CA GLY A 496 -23.26 -9.88 -29.33
C GLY A 496 -23.74 -11.04 -28.43
N LEU A 497 -24.30 -12.12 -29.01
CA LEU A 497 -24.70 -13.32 -28.25
C LEU A 497 -23.67 -14.45 -28.35
N GLN A 498 -23.55 -15.21 -27.26
CA GLN A 498 -22.88 -16.50 -27.21
C GLN A 498 -23.87 -17.58 -26.76
N PHE A 499 -24.10 -18.58 -27.61
CA PHE A 499 -25.04 -19.68 -27.35
C PHE A 499 -24.38 -20.82 -26.57
N ASP A 500 -25.22 -21.65 -25.95
CA ASP A 500 -24.84 -22.82 -25.16
C ASP A 500 -23.80 -22.55 -24.06
N THR A 501 -23.72 -21.31 -23.59
CA THR A 501 -22.81 -20.90 -22.52
C THR A 501 -23.46 -19.82 -21.67
N CYS A 502 -23.21 -19.88 -20.37
CA CYS A 502 -23.48 -18.79 -19.46
C CYS A 502 -22.19 -18.42 -18.73
N ASN A 503 -21.48 -17.40 -19.23
CA ASN A 503 -20.15 -17.03 -18.73
C ASN A 503 -20.21 -16.05 -17.53
N ILE A 504 -21.28 -16.09 -16.74
CA ILE A 504 -21.35 -15.32 -15.50
C ILE A 504 -20.27 -15.83 -14.53
N ARG A 505 -19.61 -14.91 -13.82
CA ARG A 505 -18.54 -15.20 -12.87
C ARG A 505 -18.75 -14.38 -11.62
N ASP A 506 -18.61 -14.99 -10.45
CA ASP A 506 -18.54 -14.24 -9.20
C ASP A 506 -17.12 -13.66 -9.07
N ARG A 507 -17.00 -12.33 -9.13
CA ARG A 507 -15.74 -11.58 -9.03
C ARG A 507 -15.42 -11.19 -7.58
N CYS A 508 -16.35 -11.40 -6.65
CA CYS A 508 -16.18 -11.12 -5.22
C CYS A 508 -15.90 -12.38 -4.39
N LEU A 509 -15.69 -13.53 -5.03
CA LEU A 509 -15.33 -14.77 -4.36
C LEU A 509 -14.09 -15.41 -5.00
N PRO A 510 -12.96 -15.53 -4.27
CA PRO A 510 -12.73 -15.01 -2.91
C PRO A 510 -12.83 -13.48 -2.86
N ASN A 511 -13.04 -12.91 -1.67
CA ASN A 511 -13.09 -11.46 -1.52
C ASN A 511 -11.70 -10.89 -1.83
N LEU A 512 -11.61 -10.10 -2.91
CA LEU A 512 -10.37 -9.45 -3.36
C LEU A 512 -10.15 -8.07 -2.70
N CYS A 513 -11.09 -7.63 -1.86
CA CYS A 513 -10.94 -6.41 -1.07
C CYS A 513 -10.18 -6.74 0.22
N GLU A 514 -9.05 -6.08 0.41
CA GLU A 514 -8.14 -6.27 1.53
C GLU A 514 -8.69 -5.57 2.79
N HIS A 515 -8.09 -5.88 3.95
CA HIS A 515 -8.39 -5.23 5.24
C HIS A 515 -9.89 -5.18 5.63
N GLY A 516 -10.67 -6.19 5.21
CA GLY A 516 -12.10 -6.30 5.54
C GLY A 516 -13.03 -5.46 4.66
N GLY A 517 -12.53 -4.91 3.54
CA GLY A 517 -13.34 -4.15 2.58
C GLY A 517 -14.51 -4.95 2.01
N GLN A 518 -15.63 -4.27 1.74
CA GLN A 518 -16.82 -4.90 1.18
C GLN A 518 -16.76 -4.93 -0.34
N CYS A 519 -16.89 -6.11 -0.94
CA CYS A 519 -16.86 -6.26 -2.39
C CYS A 519 -18.26 -6.11 -3.02
N GLY A 520 -18.37 -5.19 -3.98
CA GLY A 520 -19.46 -5.10 -4.96
C GLY A 520 -18.97 -5.54 -6.34
N GLN A 521 -19.87 -6.01 -7.21
CA GLN A 521 -19.49 -6.46 -8.55
C GLN A 521 -20.52 -6.11 -9.62
N SER A 522 -20.02 -6.04 -10.85
CA SER A 522 -20.79 -6.00 -12.08
C SER A 522 -20.41 -7.19 -12.97
N TRP A 523 -20.97 -7.27 -14.17
CA TRP A 523 -20.61 -8.31 -15.13
C TRP A 523 -19.11 -8.28 -15.50
N SER A 524 -18.55 -7.09 -15.67
CA SER A 524 -17.19 -6.88 -16.19
C SER A 524 -16.15 -6.55 -15.11
N SER A 525 -16.55 -6.07 -13.93
CA SER A 525 -15.59 -5.57 -12.93
C SER A 525 -16.10 -5.79 -11.49
N PHE A 526 -15.26 -5.47 -10.52
CA PHE A 526 -15.60 -5.41 -9.10
C PHE A 526 -15.15 -4.07 -8.50
N SER A 527 -15.71 -3.73 -7.34
CA SER A 527 -15.42 -2.52 -6.58
C SER A 527 -15.32 -2.85 -5.10
N CYS A 528 -14.34 -2.26 -4.43
CA CYS A 528 -14.21 -2.36 -2.99
C CYS A 528 -14.73 -1.09 -2.33
N ASP A 529 -15.60 -1.25 -1.35
CA ASP A 529 -15.93 -0.20 -0.39
C ASP A 529 -14.98 -0.33 0.80
N CYS A 530 -14.07 0.65 0.90
CA CYS A 530 -13.06 0.73 1.96
C CYS A 530 -13.52 1.59 3.15
N SER A 531 -14.77 2.06 3.14
CA SER A 531 -15.30 2.92 4.20
C SER A 531 -15.28 2.20 5.55
N GLY A 532 -14.63 2.79 6.54
CA GLY A 532 -14.50 2.22 7.89
C GLY A 532 -13.47 1.09 8.01
N THR A 533 -12.59 0.92 7.02
CA THR A 533 -11.46 -0.04 7.10
C THR A 533 -10.14 0.59 7.53
N ASP A 534 -10.03 1.93 7.49
CA ASP A 534 -8.76 2.69 7.62
C ASP A 534 -7.78 2.52 6.45
N TYR A 535 -8.24 1.91 5.36
CA TYR A 535 -7.48 1.77 4.11
C TYR A 535 -8.21 2.42 2.92
N SER A 536 -7.47 2.59 1.84
CA SER A 536 -7.88 3.26 0.61
C SER A 536 -7.31 2.57 -0.63
N GLY A 537 -7.63 3.11 -1.81
CA GLY A 537 -7.24 2.52 -3.10
C GLY A 537 -8.28 1.55 -3.65
N ALA A 538 -8.03 1.02 -4.85
CA ALA A 538 -8.97 0.20 -5.59
C ALA A 538 -9.35 -1.12 -4.90
N THR A 539 -8.45 -1.67 -4.08
CA THR A 539 -8.61 -2.93 -3.34
C THR A 539 -8.50 -2.77 -1.83
N CYS A 540 -8.56 -1.54 -1.30
CA CYS A 540 -8.35 -1.23 0.12
C CYS A 540 -6.96 -1.66 0.63
N HIS A 541 -5.95 -1.56 -0.23
CA HIS A 541 -4.58 -1.98 0.06
C HIS A 541 -3.78 -0.89 0.80
N ASN A 542 -4.03 0.39 0.49
CA ASN A 542 -3.18 1.49 0.94
C ASN A 542 -3.67 2.08 2.26
N SER A 543 -2.84 2.06 3.30
CA SER A 543 -3.15 2.73 4.56
C SER A 543 -3.39 4.24 4.37
N ILE A 544 -4.31 4.81 5.14
CA ILE A 544 -4.53 6.27 5.19
C ILE A 544 -3.64 6.97 6.22
N TYR A 545 -2.90 6.20 7.02
CA TYR A 545 -2.04 6.69 8.10
C TYR A 545 -0.55 6.57 7.72
N GLU A 546 0.28 7.38 8.35
CA GLU A 546 1.73 7.29 8.18
C GLU A 546 2.32 6.14 8.99
N THR A 547 3.46 5.63 8.56
CA THR A 547 4.06 4.44 9.18
C THR A 547 4.74 4.69 10.51
N SER A 548 5.11 5.95 10.80
CA SER A 548 5.80 6.29 12.05
C SER A 548 5.58 7.74 12.48
N CYS A 549 5.85 8.02 13.76
CA CYS A 549 5.87 9.39 14.28
C CYS A 549 6.93 10.26 13.57
N THR A 550 8.04 9.65 13.11
CA THR A 550 9.08 10.35 12.36
C THR A 550 8.57 10.80 11.00
N ALA A 551 7.79 9.95 10.31
CA ALA A 551 7.13 10.32 9.06
C ALA A 551 6.19 11.53 9.25
N TYR A 552 5.36 11.52 10.30
CA TYR A 552 4.51 12.68 10.64
C TYR A 552 5.32 13.97 10.88
N LYS A 553 6.47 13.89 11.57
CA LYS A 553 7.34 15.06 11.78
C LYS A 553 7.90 15.61 10.46
N LEU A 554 8.28 14.74 9.52
CA LEU A 554 8.86 15.15 8.22
C LEU A 554 7.86 15.91 7.35
N ILE A 555 6.56 15.63 7.47
CA ILE A 555 5.50 16.39 6.79
C ILE A 555 5.05 17.65 7.56
N GLY A 556 5.73 17.99 8.66
CA GLY A 556 5.51 19.23 9.41
C GLY A 556 4.53 19.12 10.59
N SER A 557 4.21 17.91 11.05
CA SER A 557 3.33 17.71 12.22
C SER A 557 4.02 18.08 13.54
N SER A 558 3.22 18.27 14.60
CA SER A 558 3.69 18.59 15.96
C SER A 558 3.36 17.46 16.94
N SER A 559 3.79 17.56 18.20
CA SER A 559 3.55 16.50 19.19
C SER A 559 2.06 16.31 19.49
N GLY A 560 1.62 15.05 19.64
CA GLY A 560 0.20 14.74 19.87
C GLY A 560 -0.09 13.24 19.82
N LEU A 561 -1.38 12.89 19.92
CA LEU A 561 -1.88 11.54 19.62
C LEU A 561 -2.02 11.39 18.10
N TYR A 562 -1.45 10.32 17.57
CA TYR A 562 -1.50 9.98 16.15
C TYR A 562 -1.82 8.49 16.00
N THR A 563 -2.57 8.17 14.97
CA THR A 563 -2.69 6.80 14.50
C THR A 563 -1.54 6.54 13.53
N ILE A 564 -0.76 5.49 13.77
CA ILE A 564 0.29 5.03 12.86
C ILE A 564 -0.04 3.64 12.35
N ASP A 565 0.38 3.34 11.14
CA ASP A 565 0.28 2.02 10.54
C ASP A 565 1.68 1.45 10.29
N PRO A 566 2.27 0.70 11.24
CA PRO A 566 3.70 0.42 11.26
C PRO A 566 4.18 -0.46 10.10
N ASP A 567 3.30 -1.22 9.45
CA ASP A 567 3.57 -2.01 8.25
C ASP A 567 2.80 -1.51 7.02
N GLY A 568 2.02 -0.43 7.11
CA GLY A 568 1.37 0.21 5.97
C GLY A 568 0.41 -0.75 5.26
N SER A 569 0.75 -1.21 4.05
CA SER A 569 -0.08 -2.17 3.30
C SER A 569 0.05 -3.63 3.80
N GLY A 570 0.74 -3.85 4.92
CA GLY A 570 0.92 -5.15 5.54
C GLY A 570 -0.31 -5.66 6.29
N PRO A 571 -0.26 -6.87 6.87
CA PRO A 571 -1.42 -7.51 7.50
C PRO A 571 -1.80 -6.94 8.88
N LEU A 572 -0.98 -6.08 9.49
CA LEU A 572 -1.31 -5.49 10.79
C LEU A 572 -2.16 -4.24 10.58
N GLY A 573 -3.16 -4.06 11.45
CA GLY A 573 -3.98 -2.86 11.43
C GLY A 573 -3.24 -1.64 12.01
N PRO A 574 -3.80 -0.44 11.84
CA PRO A 574 -3.27 0.76 12.47
C PRO A 574 -3.42 0.75 14.01
N THR A 575 -2.59 1.55 14.69
CA THR A 575 -2.63 1.71 16.15
C THR A 575 -2.40 3.16 16.57
N GLU A 576 -3.09 3.59 17.63
CA GLU A 576 -2.89 4.91 18.22
C GLU A 576 -1.64 4.92 19.13
N VAL A 577 -0.82 5.96 18.97
CA VAL A 577 0.40 6.21 19.75
C VAL A 577 0.52 7.70 20.09
N TYR A 578 1.27 8.02 21.14
CA TYR A 578 1.64 9.41 21.39
C TYR A 578 3.00 9.72 20.75
N CYS A 579 3.01 10.65 19.81
CA CYS A 579 4.23 11.14 19.17
C CYS A 579 4.74 12.38 19.90
N ASN A 580 5.90 12.27 20.55
CA ASN A 580 6.59 13.41 21.14
C ASN A 580 7.68 13.90 20.18
N MET A 581 7.46 15.08 19.59
CA MET A 581 8.29 15.68 18.53
C MET A 581 9.02 16.96 18.98
N THR A 582 8.98 17.30 20.27
CA THR A 582 9.52 18.57 20.81
C THR A 582 11.04 18.65 20.84
N GLU A 583 11.72 17.51 20.87
CA GLU A 583 13.17 17.42 20.99
C GLU A 583 13.84 17.13 19.63
N GLU A 584 15.17 17.06 19.61
CA GLU A 584 15.93 16.60 18.43
C GLU A 584 15.47 15.21 17.97
N ARG A 585 15.08 14.35 18.92
CA ARG A 585 14.59 12.98 18.69
C ARG A 585 13.07 12.92 18.69
N VAL A 586 12.50 12.11 17.78
CA VAL A 586 11.07 11.82 17.73
C VAL A 586 10.77 10.56 18.49
N TRP A 587 9.98 10.66 19.55
CA TRP A 587 9.61 9.52 20.37
C TRP A 587 8.20 9.04 20.06
N THR A 588 8.08 7.76 19.72
CA THR A 588 6.84 7.00 19.74
C THR A 588 6.63 6.44 21.15
N VAL A 589 5.56 6.86 21.82
CA VAL A 589 5.27 6.51 23.21
C VAL A 589 4.01 5.65 23.28
N MET A 590 4.15 4.43 23.79
CA MET A 590 3.07 3.46 23.98
C MET A 590 2.82 3.22 25.46
N THR A 591 1.60 3.50 25.91
CA THR A 591 1.20 3.34 27.31
C THR A 591 0.61 1.95 27.56
N HIS A 592 0.56 1.56 28.84
CA HIS A 592 -0.13 0.36 29.30
C HIS A 592 -1.12 0.69 30.40
N ASN A 593 -2.00 -0.25 30.73
CA ASN A 593 -3.09 -0.10 31.69
C ASN A 593 -2.67 0.16 33.16
N VAL A 594 -1.38 0.10 33.50
CA VAL A 594 -0.88 0.19 34.89
C VAL A 594 0.21 1.26 34.99
N THR A 595 -0.17 2.54 34.97
CA THR A 595 0.79 3.66 34.99
C THR A 595 1.15 4.16 36.40
N ALA A 596 0.30 3.88 37.39
CA ALA A 596 0.53 4.27 38.78
C ALA A 596 1.39 3.25 39.55
N PRO A 597 2.14 3.66 40.60
CA PRO A 597 2.89 2.74 41.44
C PRO A 597 1.99 1.68 42.10
N VAL A 598 2.40 0.41 42.02
CA VAL A 598 1.65 -0.73 42.58
C VAL A 598 2.33 -1.22 43.85
N ARG A 599 1.57 -1.25 44.95
CA ARG A 599 2.01 -1.74 46.25
C ARG A 599 1.65 -3.22 46.42
N VAL A 600 2.62 -4.01 46.90
CA VAL A 600 2.51 -5.48 47.05
C VAL A 600 2.92 -5.90 48.46
N GLN A 601 2.08 -6.70 49.11
CA GLN A 601 2.31 -7.31 50.43
C GLN A 601 1.77 -8.76 50.41
N GLY A 602 2.34 -9.65 51.25
CA GLY A 602 1.85 -11.02 51.41
C GLY A 602 2.25 -12.00 50.30
N SER A 603 3.19 -11.64 49.42
CA SER A 603 3.63 -12.48 48.30
C SER A 603 4.79 -13.40 48.65
N SER A 604 4.77 -14.64 48.13
CA SER A 604 5.81 -15.67 48.34
C SER A 604 6.20 -16.35 47.02
N LEU A 605 7.32 -17.09 46.97
CA LEU A 605 7.72 -17.83 45.77
C LEU A 605 6.70 -18.90 45.30
N GLN A 606 5.90 -19.47 46.22
CA GLN A 606 4.87 -20.47 45.89
C GLN A 606 3.59 -19.82 45.37
N HIS A 607 3.30 -18.60 45.85
CA HIS A 607 2.14 -17.81 45.46
C HIS A 607 2.60 -16.37 45.17
N PRO A 608 3.33 -16.16 44.05
CA PRO A 608 3.89 -14.86 43.75
C PRO A 608 2.82 -13.90 43.23
N HIS A 609 3.02 -12.61 43.47
CA HIS A 609 2.25 -11.56 42.84
C HIS A 609 2.67 -11.46 41.37
N ILE A 610 1.73 -11.67 40.46
CA ILE A 610 1.95 -11.61 39.01
C ILE A 610 1.07 -10.51 38.44
N MET A 611 1.70 -9.49 37.84
CA MET A 611 1.01 -8.43 37.11
C MET A 611 1.25 -8.58 35.61
N LYS A 612 0.17 -8.62 34.82
CA LYS A 612 0.23 -8.59 33.35
C LYS A 612 -0.03 -7.17 32.84
N LEU A 613 0.90 -6.63 32.06
CA LEU A 613 0.78 -5.32 31.43
C LEU A 613 0.06 -5.45 30.09
N LYS A 614 -1.02 -4.67 29.90
CA LYS A 614 -1.76 -4.57 28.64
C LYS A 614 -1.47 -3.22 28.00
N TYR A 615 -0.82 -3.25 26.84
CA TYR A 615 -0.50 -2.07 26.05
C TYR A 615 -1.66 -1.68 25.13
N SER A 616 -1.65 -0.44 24.63
CA SER A 616 -2.63 0.05 23.65
C SER A 616 -2.54 -0.68 22.30
N ALA A 617 -1.34 -1.12 21.90
CA ALA A 617 -1.07 -1.85 20.67
C ALA A 617 -0.99 -3.38 20.87
N SER A 618 -1.26 -4.15 19.82
CA SER A 618 -1.08 -5.61 19.79
C SER A 618 0.40 -6.01 19.94
N ALA A 619 0.65 -7.27 20.29
CA ALA A 619 2.01 -7.79 20.38
C ALA A 619 2.74 -7.76 19.03
N GLU A 620 2.05 -8.02 17.91
CA GLU A 620 2.63 -7.91 16.57
C GLU A 620 2.93 -6.46 16.18
N GLN A 621 1.99 -5.54 16.44
CA GLN A 621 2.16 -4.10 16.17
C GLN A 621 3.35 -3.53 16.95
N MET A 622 3.46 -3.84 18.24
CA MET A 622 4.58 -3.41 19.07
C MET A 622 5.91 -3.95 18.56
N ARG A 623 5.98 -5.23 18.14
CA ARG A 623 7.19 -5.81 17.54
C ARG A 623 7.59 -5.08 16.28
N SER A 624 6.64 -4.74 15.40
CA SER A 624 6.90 -3.98 14.18
C SER A 624 7.50 -2.60 14.51
N ILE A 625 6.86 -1.84 15.39
CA ILE A 625 7.32 -0.52 15.84
C ILE A 625 8.72 -0.60 16.48
N ILE A 626 8.92 -1.57 17.37
CA ILE A 626 10.21 -1.80 18.00
C ILE A 626 11.24 -2.07 16.90
N MET A 627 11.05 -3.09 16.06
CA MET A 627 12.01 -3.46 15.00
C MET A 627 12.37 -2.29 14.07
N ALA A 628 11.39 -1.47 13.66
CA ALA A 628 11.62 -0.28 12.84
C ALA A 628 12.40 0.84 13.57
N SER A 629 12.31 0.91 14.89
CA SER A 629 12.95 1.96 15.69
C SER A 629 14.47 1.78 15.82
N GLU A 630 15.21 2.87 15.97
CA GLU A 630 16.66 2.80 16.20
C GLU A 630 16.98 2.28 17.60
N GLN A 631 16.27 2.83 18.60
CA GLN A 631 16.41 2.50 20.02
C GLN A 631 15.04 2.51 20.69
N CYS A 632 14.88 1.67 21.72
CA CYS A 632 13.69 1.62 22.55
C CYS A 632 14.10 1.54 24.01
N GLN A 633 13.31 2.18 24.88
CA GLN A 633 13.57 2.20 26.30
C GLN A 633 12.29 2.20 27.14
N GLN A 634 12.40 1.70 28.37
CA GLN A 634 11.32 1.67 29.33
C GLN A 634 11.86 1.88 30.75
N GLU A 635 11.26 2.80 31.48
CA GLU A 635 11.64 3.09 32.87
C GLU A 635 11.08 2.01 33.82
N VAL A 636 11.89 1.62 34.79
CA VAL A 636 11.49 0.69 35.84
C VAL A 636 11.94 1.21 37.20
N VAL A 637 11.02 1.19 38.16
CA VAL A 637 11.27 1.57 39.54
C VAL A 637 10.79 0.45 40.45
N TYR A 638 11.65 0.02 41.36
CA TYR A 638 11.33 -0.91 42.44
C TYR A 638 11.77 -0.32 43.78
N SER A 639 10.80 0.08 44.59
CA SER A 639 11.01 0.56 45.96
C SER A 639 10.64 -0.56 46.93
N CYS A 640 11.47 -0.78 47.95
CA CYS A 640 11.34 -1.94 48.83
C CYS A 640 11.52 -1.56 50.30
N LYS A 641 10.82 -2.30 51.14
CA LYS A 641 10.99 -2.34 52.59
C LYS A 641 11.10 -3.80 52.96
N LYS A 642 12.30 -4.26 53.34
CA LYS A 642 12.57 -5.68 53.61
C LYS A 642 12.03 -6.62 52.51
N SER A 643 12.26 -6.29 51.24
CA SER A 643 11.84 -7.10 50.09
C SER A 643 12.98 -7.18 49.10
N ARG A 644 13.47 -8.39 48.84
CA ARG A 644 14.69 -8.66 48.06
C ARG A 644 14.36 -9.02 46.61
N LEU A 645 15.34 -8.82 45.74
CA LEU A 645 15.25 -9.09 44.30
C LEU A 645 15.90 -10.44 43.95
N PHE A 646 17.18 -10.61 44.28
CA PHE A 646 17.99 -11.75 43.84
C PHE A 646 18.63 -12.53 44.98
N ASN A 647 18.81 -11.91 46.15
CA ASN A 647 19.61 -12.46 47.25
C ASN A 647 18.95 -13.66 47.98
N THR A 648 19.15 -14.87 47.43
CA THR A 648 18.78 -16.17 48.02
C THR A 648 19.99 -17.09 48.21
N LYS A 649 19.89 -18.04 49.14
CA LYS A 649 20.96 -19.03 49.41
C LYS A 649 21.22 -19.96 48.21
N ASP A 650 20.21 -20.16 47.37
CA ASP A 650 20.24 -21.10 46.23
C ASP A 650 20.46 -20.38 44.87
N GLY A 651 20.62 -19.06 44.86
CA GLY A 651 20.86 -18.26 43.65
C GLY A 651 19.63 -18.05 42.73
N HIS A 652 18.44 -18.48 43.18
CA HIS A 652 17.19 -18.25 42.46
C HIS A 652 16.66 -16.83 42.71
N PRO A 653 16.21 -16.09 41.67
CA PRO A 653 15.66 -14.76 41.84
C PRO A 653 14.30 -14.81 42.56
N LEU A 654 14.06 -13.87 43.49
CA LEU A 654 12.81 -13.72 44.22
C LEU A 654 11.78 -12.88 43.46
N SER A 655 12.27 -11.93 42.66
CA SER A 655 11.45 -11.09 41.82
C SER A 655 12.11 -10.93 40.45
N TRP A 656 11.30 -10.87 39.39
CA TRP A 656 11.77 -10.78 38.01
C TRP A 656 10.67 -10.21 37.11
N TRP A 657 10.99 -9.96 35.85
CA TRP A 657 10.01 -9.58 34.85
C TRP A 657 10.09 -10.51 33.63
N LEU A 658 9.02 -10.55 32.84
CA LEU A 658 8.97 -11.31 31.59
C LEU A 658 9.03 -10.35 30.41
N ASP A 659 9.78 -10.73 29.38
CA ASP A 659 9.87 -9.96 28.14
C ASP A 659 8.68 -10.23 27.19
N GLN A 660 8.77 -9.67 25.97
CA GLN A 660 7.80 -9.84 24.89
C GLN A 660 7.64 -11.27 24.33
N ARG A 661 8.56 -12.19 24.66
CA ARG A 661 8.52 -13.62 24.30
C ARG A 661 8.08 -14.49 25.48
N GLY A 662 7.96 -13.90 26.67
CA GLY A 662 7.66 -14.60 27.91
C GLY A 662 8.91 -15.15 28.61
N ASP A 663 10.11 -14.79 28.14
CA ASP A 663 11.36 -15.22 28.76
C ASP A 663 11.61 -14.42 30.04
N ARG A 664 12.06 -15.11 31.08
CA ARG A 664 12.38 -14.51 32.38
C ARG A 664 13.65 -13.66 32.28
N ARG A 665 13.54 -12.40 32.71
CA ARG A 665 14.65 -11.45 32.82
C ARG A 665 14.90 -11.11 34.28
N SER A 666 16.15 -11.35 34.70
CA SER A 666 16.60 -11.22 36.09
C SER A 666 17.61 -10.09 36.25
N TYR A 667 17.40 -8.96 35.58
CA TYR A 667 18.19 -7.75 35.74
C TYR A 667 17.24 -6.56 35.91
N TRP A 668 17.65 -5.54 36.68
CA TRP A 668 16.83 -4.36 36.98
C TRP A 668 17.60 -3.07 36.68
N GLY A 669 16.87 -2.00 36.36
CA GLY A 669 17.45 -0.67 36.26
C GLY A 669 18.55 -0.49 35.19
N GLY A 670 18.57 -1.27 34.11
CA GLY A 670 19.46 -1.04 32.97
C GLY A 670 20.81 -1.78 32.97
N PHE A 671 21.01 -2.70 33.93
CA PHE A 671 22.19 -3.59 33.92
C PHE A 671 22.19 -4.55 32.70
N LEU A 672 23.36 -5.13 32.38
CA LEU A 672 23.55 -6.10 31.29
C LEU A 672 22.66 -7.36 31.45
N PRO A 673 22.10 -7.92 30.36
CA PRO A 673 21.25 -9.10 30.43
C PRO A 673 21.97 -10.34 30.95
N GLY A 674 21.21 -11.22 31.61
CA GLY A 674 21.74 -12.49 32.12
C GLY A 674 22.50 -12.37 33.44
N VAL A 675 22.62 -11.15 33.99
CA VAL A 675 23.36 -10.88 35.23
C VAL A 675 22.38 -10.36 36.28
N GLN A 676 22.33 -11.02 37.44
CA GLN A 676 21.42 -10.71 38.55
C GLN A 676 21.85 -9.45 39.33
N GLN A 677 21.83 -8.30 38.67
CA GLN A 677 22.31 -7.02 39.21
C GLN A 677 21.41 -5.84 38.80
N CYS A 678 21.60 -4.72 39.49
CA CYS A 678 20.85 -3.47 39.31
C CYS A 678 21.76 -2.28 38.91
N SER A 679 21.16 -1.14 38.53
CA SER A 679 21.91 0.08 38.12
C SER A 679 23.00 0.48 39.12
N CYS A 680 22.73 0.37 40.42
CA CYS A 680 23.68 0.81 41.44
C CYS A 680 25.01 0.04 41.41
N SER A 681 25.00 -1.20 40.92
CA SER A 681 26.21 -2.01 40.76
C SER A 681 27.07 -1.49 39.61
N LEU A 682 26.44 -1.04 38.52
CA LEU A 682 27.12 -0.47 37.36
C LEU A 682 27.66 0.94 37.65
N GLU A 683 26.95 1.71 38.48
CA GLU A 683 27.34 3.06 38.90
C GLU A 683 28.26 3.06 40.14
N GLU A 684 28.58 1.90 40.69
CA GLU A 684 29.38 1.71 41.91
C GLU A 684 28.88 2.51 43.12
N ASN A 685 27.56 2.62 43.29
CA ASN A 685 26.91 3.47 44.30
C ASN A 685 25.84 2.76 45.14
N CYS A 686 25.84 1.42 45.21
CA CYS A 686 24.88 0.68 46.03
C CYS A 686 25.00 1.05 47.53
N ILE A 687 23.87 1.06 48.24
CA ILE A 687 23.77 1.39 49.68
C ILE A 687 24.68 0.48 50.52
N ASP A 688 24.86 -0.77 50.09
CA ASP A 688 25.77 -1.74 50.68
C ASP A 688 26.47 -2.48 49.55
N MET A 689 27.78 -2.26 49.42
CA MET A 689 28.60 -2.82 48.34
C MET A 689 28.74 -4.34 48.38
N ASN A 690 28.27 -5.02 49.44
CA ASN A 690 28.17 -6.48 49.47
C ASN A 690 27.01 -7.04 48.63
N TYR A 691 26.11 -6.18 48.15
CA TYR A 691 24.96 -6.55 47.35
C TYR A 691 24.96 -5.79 46.02
N PHE A 692 24.47 -6.44 44.97
CA PHE A 692 24.42 -5.85 43.62
C PHE A 692 23.14 -5.06 43.31
N CYS A 693 22.26 -4.95 44.30
CA CYS A 693 21.00 -4.20 44.26
C CYS A 693 20.73 -3.62 45.65
N ASN A 694 20.18 -2.41 45.72
CA ASN A 694 19.89 -1.74 46.99
C ASN A 694 18.84 -2.50 47.81
N CYS A 695 17.86 -3.11 47.15
CA CYS A 695 16.80 -3.88 47.78
C CYS A 695 17.25 -5.24 48.34
N ASP A 696 18.38 -5.76 47.86
CA ASP A 696 18.95 -7.02 48.37
C ASP A 696 19.64 -6.87 49.74
N ALA A 697 19.93 -5.64 50.16
CA ALA A 697 20.49 -5.32 51.48
C ALA A 697 19.46 -5.39 52.63
N ASP A 698 18.20 -5.73 52.35
CA ASP A 698 17.10 -5.98 53.30
C ASP A 698 16.86 -4.84 54.32
N LYS A 699 17.05 -3.59 53.91
CA LYS A 699 16.88 -2.39 54.75
C LYS A 699 15.42 -1.95 54.90
N ALA A 700 15.18 -1.01 55.81
CA ALA A 700 13.85 -0.45 56.09
C ALA A 700 13.26 0.41 54.95
N SER A 701 14.11 0.95 54.08
CA SER A 701 13.71 1.66 52.86
C SER A 701 14.89 1.67 51.89
N ALA A 702 14.69 1.18 50.67
CA ALA A 702 15.66 1.21 49.58
C ALA A 702 14.92 1.24 48.23
N ASN A 703 15.62 1.60 47.17
CA ASN A 703 15.09 1.60 45.81
C ASN A 703 16.13 1.18 44.77
N ASP A 704 15.67 0.47 43.76
CA ASP A 704 16.40 0.17 42.54
C ASP A 704 15.58 0.71 41.36
N SER A 705 16.11 1.74 40.69
CA SER A 705 15.48 2.38 39.54
C SER A 705 16.45 2.44 38.36
N GLY A 706 15.91 2.47 37.14
CA GLY A 706 16.70 2.73 35.95
C GLY A 706 15.92 2.46 34.67
N VAL A 707 16.64 2.38 33.55
CA VAL A 707 16.05 2.29 32.21
C VAL A 707 16.43 0.97 31.55
N LEU A 708 15.43 0.19 31.15
CA LEU A 708 15.60 -0.98 30.30
C LEU A 708 15.74 -0.52 28.86
N SER A 709 16.88 -0.79 28.21
CA SER A 709 17.19 -0.33 26.83
C SER A 709 17.46 -1.47 25.83
N TYR A 710 17.46 -2.72 26.28
CA TYR A 710 17.66 -3.89 25.40
C TYR A 710 16.40 -4.15 24.58
N LYS A 711 16.42 -3.64 23.35
CA LYS A 711 15.34 -3.69 22.36
C LYS A 711 14.68 -5.07 22.21
N GLU A 712 15.48 -6.14 22.14
CA GLU A 712 15.02 -7.53 21.99
C GLU A 712 14.14 -8.01 23.16
N HIS A 713 14.30 -7.42 24.36
CA HIS A 713 13.56 -7.80 25.57
C HIS A 713 12.37 -6.88 25.85
N LEU A 714 12.23 -5.76 25.16
CA LEU A 714 11.11 -4.83 25.37
C LEU A 714 9.89 -5.23 24.54
N PRO A 715 8.67 -4.85 24.96
CA PRO A 715 8.34 -4.26 26.26
C PRO A 715 8.34 -5.28 27.41
N VAL A 716 8.31 -4.78 28.65
CA VAL A 716 7.98 -5.60 29.84
C VAL A 716 6.55 -6.13 29.69
N SER A 717 6.36 -7.45 29.69
CA SER A 717 5.02 -8.05 29.57
C SER A 717 4.40 -8.39 30.93
N HIS A 718 5.23 -8.83 31.88
CA HIS A 718 4.80 -9.17 33.23
C HIS A 718 5.83 -8.74 34.28
N VAL A 719 5.35 -8.43 35.48
CA VAL A 719 6.17 -8.22 36.68
C VAL A 719 5.79 -9.26 37.72
N VAL A 720 6.79 -9.93 38.29
CA VAL A 720 6.62 -10.99 39.29
C VAL A 720 7.38 -10.63 40.56
N ILE A 721 6.66 -10.54 41.69
CA ILE A 721 7.24 -10.19 43.00
C ILE A 721 7.00 -11.34 43.97
N GLY A 722 8.05 -11.85 44.61
CA GLY A 722 7.99 -13.06 45.44
C GLY A 722 8.44 -12.95 46.91
N ASP A 723 8.95 -11.80 47.37
CA ASP A 723 9.46 -11.62 48.76
C ASP A 723 8.76 -10.47 49.48
N THR A 724 7.47 -10.64 49.80
CA THR A 724 6.72 -9.69 50.64
C THR A 724 5.86 -10.34 51.73
N ASN A 725 6.08 -11.63 52.02
CA ASN A 725 5.37 -12.40 53.06
C ASN A 725 6.07 -12.36 54.45
N ARG A 726 7.03 -11.45 54.66
CA ARG A 726 7.75 -11.29 55.93
C ARG A 726 7.14 -10.16 56.76
N THR A 727 7.36 -10.17 58.07
CA THR A 727 6.76 -9.16 58.96
C THR A 727 7.28 -7.77 58.64
N GLY A 728 6.37 -6.90 58.17
CA GLY A 728 6.67 -5.53 57.77
C GLY A 728 7.38 -5.41 56.42
N SER A 729 7.40 -6.47 55.59
CA SER A 729 7.93 -6.41 54.22
C SER A 729 6.93 -5.88 53.21
N GLU A 730 7.39 -5.04 52.30
CA GLU A 730 6.57 -4.41 51.26
C GLU A 730 7.42 -4.11 50.03
N ALA A 731 6.79 -4.16 48.85
CA ALA A 731 7.35 -3.71 47.60
C ALA A 731 6.40 -2.74 46.89
N ILE A 732 6.94 -1.71 46.26
CA ILE A 732 6.22 -0.77 45.41
C ILE A 732 6.96 -0.70 44.09
N TYR A 733 6.33 -1.11 43.00
CA TYR A 733 6.95 -1.04 41.67
C TYR A 733 6.16 -0.14 40.73
N GLN A 734 6.87 0.45 39.77
CA GLN A 734 6.29 1.27 38.70
C GLN A 734 7.02 0.97 37.39
N ILE A 735 6.26 0.77 36.32
CA ILE A 735 6.76 0.59 34.95
C ILE A 735 6.30 1.79 34.13
N GLY A 736 7.24 2.42 33.43
CA GLY A 736 6.96 3.53 32.53
C GLY A 736 6.43 3.07 31.16
N PRO A 737 5.94 4.01 30.33
CA PRO A 737 5.54 3.69 28.97
C PRO A 737 6.73 3.18 28.15
N LEU A 738 6.45 2.36 27.12
CA LEU A 738 7.47 2.00 26.14
C LEU A 738 7.74 3.23 25.26
N ARG A 739 9.00 3.64 25.17
CA ARG A 739 9.43 4.80 24.39
C ARG A 739 10.44 4.36 23.35
N CYS A 740 10.11 4.51 22.08
CA CYS A 740 11.01 4.20 20.97
C CYS A 740 11.29 5.46 20.16
N TYR A 741 12.52 5.62 19.66
CA TYR A 741 12.86 6.73 18.77
C TYR A 741 13.71 6.27 17.59
N GLY A 742 13.75 7.13 16.57
CA GLY A 742 14.41 6.86 15.31
C GLY A 742 13.57 5.95 14.42
N ASP A 743 13.84 6.00 13.12
CA ASP A 743 13.18 5.18 12.13
C ASP A 743 14.24 4.71 11.14
N LYS A 744 14.61 3.43 11.27
CA LYS A 744 15.64 2.83 10.41
C LYS A 744 15.23 2.81 8.94
N SER A 745 13.93 2.84 8.65
CA SER A 745 13.41 2.75 7.28
C SER A 745 13.67 4.01 6.44
N ILE A 746 13.66 5.19 7.07
CA ILE A 746 13.77 6.49 6.39
C ILE A 746 15.19 6.75 5.87
N TRP A 747 16.20 6.28 6.60
CA TRP A 747 17.60 6.55 6.29
C TRP A 747 18.33 5.40 5.59
N ASN A 748 17.70 4.22 5.55
CA ASN A 748 18.18 3.02 4.86
C ASN A 748 18.46 3.29 3.37
N ALA A 749 19.72 3.59 3.05
CA ALA A 749 20.15 4.07 1.74
C ALA A 749 21.37 3.30 1.21
N VAL A 750 21.52 3.27 -0.10
CA VAL A 750 22.62 2.61 -0.79
C VAL A 750 23.09 3.40 -2.00
N SER A 751 24.39 3.33 -2.30
CA SER A 751 24.99 3.93 -3.49
C SER A 751 25.54 2.88 -4.45
N PHE A 752 25.16 3.01 -5.73
CA PHE A 752 25.67 2.22 -6.85
C PHE A 752 26.67 3.07 -7.64
N TYR A 753 27.92 2.64 -7.69
CA TYR A 753 29.00 3.36 -8.40
C TYR A 753 29.59 2.55 -9.57
N GLN A 754 29.10 1.32 -9.80
CA GLN A 754 29.48 0.49 -10.93
C GLN A 754 28.22 -0.11 -11.60
N GLU A 755 28.08 0.06 -12.92
CA GLU A 755 26.87 -0.30 -13.69
C GLU A 755 26.56 -1.81 -13.70
N SER A 756 27.56 -2.67 -13.45
CA SER A 756 27.34 -4.12 -13.35
C SER A 756 26.84 -4.58 -11.98
N SER A 757 26.68 -3.67 -11.02
CA SER A 757 26.39 -4.01 -9.62
C SER A 757 24.90 -3.99 -9.33
N SER A 758 24.41 -4.95 -8.56
CA SER A 758 23.03 -5.00 -8.11
C SER A 758 22.93 -5.63 -6.72
N LEU A 759 21.95 -5.18 -5.93
CA LEU A 759 21.56 -5.89 -4.72
C LEU A 759 20.58 -7.00 -5.08
N LEU A 760 20.77 -8.17 -4.48
CA LEU A 760 19.93 -9.35 -4.68
C LEU A 760 19.12 -9.63 -3.44
N PHE A 761 17.79 -9.70 -3.57
CA PHE A 761 16.88 -10.07 -2.50
C PHE A 761 16.03 -11.29 -2.86
N PRO A 762 15.37 -11.94 -1.89
CA PRO A 762 14.39 -12.99 -2.17
C PRO A 762 13.34 -12.52 -3.17
N THR A 763 12.75 -13.48 -3.91
CA THR A 763 11.68 -13.22 -4.87
C THR A 763 10.55 -12.42 -4.23
N LEU A 764 10.16 -11.34 -4.91
CA LEU A 764 9.07 -10.48 -4.48
C LEU A 764 7.79 -11.28 -4.26
N GLN A 765 7.15 -11.08 -3.10
CA GLN A 765 5.88 -11.69 -2.74
C GLN A 765 4.76 -10.70 -3.05
N GLY A 766 3.94 -10.96 -4.07
CA GLY A 766 2.90 -10.04 -4.53
C GLY A 766 2.10 -10.55 -5.72
N GLU A 767 1.52 -11.76 -5.58
CA GLU A 767 0.86 -12.45 -6.71
C GLU A 767 -0.38 -11.69 -7.22
N LEU A 768 -1.23 -11.16 -6.33
CA LEU A 768 -2.47 -10.45 -6.70
C LEU A 768 -2.34 -8.93 -6.56
N THR A 769 -1.69 -8.48 -5.49
CA THR A 769 -1.40 -7.07 -5.20
C THR A 769 0.09 -6.90 -4.91
N CYS A 770 0.68 -5.83 -5.44
CA CYS A 770 2.07 -5.46 -5.27
C CYS A 770 2.17 -3.93 -5.26
N ASP A 771 2.53 -3.34 -4.13
CA ASP A 771 2.96 -1.95 -4.05
C ASP A 771 4.48 -1.89 -3.82
N ILE A 772 5.15 -0.96 -4.51
CA ILE A 772 6.59 -0.72 -4.37
C ILE A 772 6.79 0.79 -4.26
N SER A 773 7.51 1.22 -3.24
CA SER A 773 7.91 2.61 -3.06
C SER A 773 9.38 2.74 -2.69
N PHE A 774 10.03 3.78 -3.20
CA PHE A 774 11.41 4.12 -2.86
C PHE A 774 11.74 5.55 -3.32
N TYR A 775 12.86 6.08 -2.83
CA TYR A 775 13.47 7.28 -3.39
C TYR A 775 14.72 6.93 -4.20
N PHE A 776 14.99 7.68 -5.25
CA PHE A 776 16.24 7.59 -6.01
C PHE A 776 16.89 8.96 -6.19
N LYS A 777 18.22 8.97 -6.37
CA LYS A 777 19.04 10.15 -6.65
C LYS A 777 20.08 9.80 -7.70
N THR A 778 20.16 10.52 -8.81
CA THR A 778 21.10 10.16 -9.89
C THR A 778 21.56 11.35 -10.72
N SER A 779 22.66 11.17 -11.47
CA SER A 779 23.06 12.04 -12.57
C SER A 779 23.01 11.36 -13.93
N VAL A 780 22.77 10.04 -13.99
CA VAL A 780 22.72 9.30 -15.26
C VAL A 780 21.38 9.52 -15.97
N ARG A 781 21.38 9.38 -17.30
CA ARG A 781 20.21 9.67 -18.14
C ARG A 781 19.17 8.55 -18.15
N SER A 782 19.58 7.33 -17.84
CA SER A 782 18.72 6.14 -17.83
C SER A 782 19.35 5.03 -17.01
N GLY A 783 18.53 4.13 -16.47
CA GLY A 783 18.99 2.95 -15.72
C GLY A 783 17.84 2.18 -15.08
N VAL A 784 18.01 0.87 -14.91
CA VAL A 784 17.02 0.02 -14.24
C VAL A 784 17.16 0.16 -12.74
N LEU A 785 16.07 0.58 -12.08
CA LEU A 785 16.04 0.80 -10.63
C LEU A 785 15.72 -0.52 -9.90
N LEU A 786 14.78 -1.29 -10.42
CA LEU A 786 14.36 -2.57 -9.85
C LEU A 786 13.81 -3.52 -10.94
N GLU A 787 14.12 -4.81 -10.82
CA GLU A 787 13.61 -5.87 -11.71
C GLU A 787 13.41 -7.19 -10.94
N ASN A 788 12.27 -7.85 -11.16
CA ASN A 788 12.09 -9.25 -10.80
C ASN A 788 11.54 -10.03 -12.01
N LEU A 789 12.16 -11.17 -12.33
CA LEU A 789 11.76 -12.02 -13.45
C LEU A 789 11.01 -13.28 -12.99
N GLY A 790 10.05 -13.68 -13.81
CA GLY A 790 9.34 -14.96 -13.81
C GLY A 790 9.73 -15.80 -15.04
N HIS A 791 9.01 -16.91 -15.27
CA HIS A 791 9.20 -17.71 -16.50
C HIS A 791 8.70 -16.98 -17.76
N LYS A 792 7.61 -16.23 -17.62
CA LYS A 792 7.00 -15.39 -18.65
C LYS A 792 6.70 -13.99 -18.09
N ASP A 793 6.34 -13.97 -16.82
CA ASP A 793 5.98 -12.78 -16.09
C ASP A 793 7.21 -11.96 -15.70
N PHE A 794 7.05 -10.65 -15.52
CA PHE A 794 8.09 -9.80 -14.94
C PHE A 794 7.49 -8.53 -14.34
N ILE A 795 8.26 -7.86 -13.49
CA ILE A 795 7.99 -6.52 -13.01
C ILE A 795 9.28 -5.71 -13.02
N ARG A 796 9.23 -4.47 -13.52
CA ARG A 796 10.40 -3.60 -13.68
C ARG A 796 10.04 -2.13 -13.51
N VAL A 797 10.87 -1.40 -12.77
CA VAL A 797 10.86 0.06 -12.66
C VAL A 797 12.19 0.60 -13.18
N GLU A 798 12.16 1.57 -14.10
CA GLU A 798 13.37 2.15 -14.69
C GLU A 798 13.23 3.65 -14.95
N LEU A 799 14.37 4.35 -14.90
CA LEU A 799 14.51 5.68 -15.49
C LEU A 799 14.78 5.46 -16.99
N SER A 800 13.78 5.68 -17.85
CA SER A 800 13.91 5.45 -19.29
C SER A 800 14.55 6.64 -20.01
N SER A 801 14.40 7.85 -19.47
CA SER A 801 15.08 9.06 -19.93
C SER A 801 15.27 10.03 -18.76
N PRO A 802 16.04 11.13 -18.92
CA PRO A 802 16.31 12.09 -17.84
C PRO A 802 15.06 12.64 -17.14
N SER A 803 13.88 12.60 -17.78
CA SER A 803 12.64 13.13 -17.21
C SER A 803 11.51 12.09 -17.19
N VAL A 804 11.77 10.81 -17.47
CA VAL A 804 10.71 9.79 -17.58
C VAL A 804 11.05 8.57 -16.75
N VAL A 805 10.16 8.25 -15.81
CA VAL A 805 10.15 6.97 -15.08
C VAL A 805 9.10 6.07 -15.71
N THR A 806 9.46 4.82 -15.91
CA THR A 806 8.58 3.80 -16.48
C THR A 806 8.42 2.62 -15.55
N PHE A 807 7.18 2.19 -15.39
CA PHE A 807 6.77 0.97 -14.72
C PHE A 807 6.26 -0.02 -15.76
N SER A 808 6.84 -1.22 -15.81
CA SER A 808 6.49 -2.23 -16.80
C SER A 808 6.35 -3.61 -16.17
N PHE A 809 5.38 -4.39 -16.67
CA PHE A 809 5.11 -5.72 -16.16
C PHE A 809 4.44 -6.62 -17.20
N ASP A 810 4.51 -7.94 -17.00
CA ASP A 810 3.69 -8.93 -17.69
C ASP A 810 3.21 -9.97 -16.67
N VAL A 811 1.92 -10.32 -16.75
CA VAL A 811 1.25 -11.33 -15.91
C VAL A 811 0.64 -12.45 -16.76
N GLY A 812 1.09 -12.59 -18.01
CA GLY A 812 0.57 -13.55 -19.01
C GLY A 812 -0.41 -12.95 -20.01
N ASN A 813 -0.70 -11.64 -19.94
CA ASN A 813 -1.53 -10.94 -20.94
C ASN A 813 -0.69 -10.29 -22.05
N GLY A 814 0.64 -10.29 -21.92
CA GLY A 814 1.57 -9.49 -22.73
C GLY A 814 2.11 -8.29 -21.93
N PRO A 815 3.26 -7.72 -22.35
CA PRO A 815 3.92 -6.66 -21.61
C PRO A 815 3.13 -5.34 -21.64
N VAL A 816 3.03 -4.72 -20.48
CA VAL A 816 2.35 -3.44 -20.24
C VAL A 816 3.38 -2.41 -19.76
N VAL A 817 3.24 -1.15 -20.19
CA VAL A 817 4.13 -0.05 -19.80
C VAL A 817 3.32 1.19 -19.39
N LEU A 818 3.57 1.68 -18.18
CA LEU A 818 3.12 2.96 -17.63
C LEU A 818 4.32 3.91 -17.57
N ALA A 819 4.16 5.17 -17.99
CA ALA A 819 5.23 6.15 -18.03
C ALA A 819 4.76 7.48 -17.45
N VAL A 820 5.54 8.07 -16.54
CA VAL A 820 5.32 9.41 -16.02
C VAL A 820 6.46 10.31 -16.49
N LYS A 821 6.10 11.42 -17.15
CA LYS A 821 7.05 12.42 -17.64
C LYS A 821 7.03 13.66 -16.75
N SER A 822 8.15 13.94 -16.10
CA SER A 822 8.37 15.18 -15.35
C SER A 822 8.68 16.35 -16.28
N HIS A 823 8.29 17.56 -15.87
CA HIS A 823 8.67 18.80 -16.55
C HIS A 823 10.14 19.18 -16.29
N LEU A 824 10.73 18.66 -15.21
CA LEU A 824 12.13 18.86 -14.85
C LEU A 824 12.92 17.56 -15.04
N PRO A 825 14.23 17.62 -15.29
CA PRO A 825 15.08 16.44 -15.25
C PRO A 825 15.10 15.84 -13.84
N LEU A 826 14.90 14.53 -13.75
CA LEU A 826 14.96 13.70 -12.53
C LEU A 826 16.38 13.18 -12.25
N ASN A 827 17.34 13.53 -13.10
CA ASN A 827 18.76 13.23 -12.94
C ASN A 827 19.56 14.47 -12.49
N ASP A 828 18.93 15.31 -11.67
CA ASP A 828 19.44 16.59 -11.15
C ASP A 828 20.28 16.44 -9.87
N ARG A 829 20.58 15.19 -9.46
CA ARG A 829 21.24 14.83 -8.20
C ARG A 829 20.44 15.19 -6.94
N GLN A 830 19.13 15.36 -7.04
CA GLN A 830 18.22 15.46 -5.91
C GLN A 830 17.47 14.13 -5.69
N TRP A 831 16.84 14.01 -4.52
CA TRP A 831 16.00 12.85 -4.21
C TRP A 831 14.63 12.99 -4.87
N HIS A 832 14.24 11.98 -5.64
CA HIS A 832 12.91 11.84 -6.22
C HIS A 832 12.21 10.62 -5.63
N TYR A 833 10.92 10.75 -5.35
CA TYR A 833 10.07 9.68 -4.83
C TYR A 833 9.37 8.94 -5.97
N VAL A 834 9.33 7.61 -5.91
CA VAL A 834 8.58 6.77 -6.85
C VAL A 834 7.69 5.83 -6.05
N ARG A 835 6.41 5.78 -6.44
CA ARG A 835 5.45 4.79 -5.96
C ARG A 835 4.80 4.12 -7.16
N VAL A 836 4.82 2.79 -7.17
CA VAL A 836 4.08 1.97 -8.13
C VAL A 836 3.18 1.01 -7.40
N GLU A 837 2.01 0.76 -7.96
CA GLU A 837 1.07 -0.23 -7.46
C GLU A 837 0.58 -1.07 -8.62
N ARG A 838 0.41 -2.37 -8.39
CA ARG A 838 -0.29 -3.27 -9.30
C ARG A 838 -1.22 -4.13 -8.47
N ASN A 839 -2.51 -4.06 -8.78
CA ASN A 839 -3.52 -4.87 -8.13
C ASN A 839 -4.41 -5.57 -9.18
N MET A 840 -5.49 -6.20 -8.70
CA MET A 840 -6.43 -6.96 -9.53
C MET A 840 -7.31 -6.08 -10.44
N LYS A 841 -7.40 -4.78 -10.14
CA LYS A 841 -8.28 -3.82 -10.83
C LYS A 841 -7.51 -2.85 -11.71
N GLU A 842 -6.32 -2.43 -11.29
CA GLU A 842 -5.51 -1.43 -11.97
C GLU A 842 -4.02 -1.54 -11.62
N ALA A 843 -3.20 -0.87 -12.42
CA ALA A 843 -1.79 -0.58 -12.11
C ALA A 843 -1.58 0.93 -12.13
N SER A 844 -0.75 1.46 -11.23
CA SER A 844 -0.50 2.89 -11.08
C SER A 844 0.98 3.22 -10.91
N LEU A 845 1.36 4.44 -11.30
CA LEU A 845 2.69 5.00 -11.15
C LEU A 845 2.59 6.49 -10.76
N GLN A 846 3.29 6.87 -9.71
CA GLN A 846 3.48 8.24 -9.26
C GLN A 846 4.97 8.55 -9.08
N VAL A 847 5.36 9.76 -9.49
CA VAL A 847 6.71 10.29 -9.30
C VAL A 847 6.60 11.65 -8.63
N ASP A 848 7.26 11.83 -7.50
CA ASP A 848 7.17 13.01 -6.65
C ASP A 848 5.70 13.38 -6.35
N GLN A 849 5.34 14.65 -6.55
CA GLN A 849 3.97 15.17 -6.39
C GLN A 849 3.23 15.26 -7.73
N LEU A 850 3.72 14.60 -8.79
CA LEU A 850 3.04 14.58 -10.08
C LEU A 850 1.72 13.78 -9.96
N PRO A 851 0.74 14.06 -10.84
CA PRO A 851 -0.52 13.32 -10.87
C PRO A 851 -0.30 11.81 -11.02
N LEU A 852 -1.10 11.03 -10.29
CA LEU A 852 -1.10 9.57 -10.39
C LEU A 852 -1.56 9.14 -11.78
N HIS A 853 -0.76 8.33 -12.47
CA HIS A 853 -1.15 7.68 -13.73
C HIS A 853 -1.56 6.24 -13.45
N PHE A 854 -2.71 5.81 -13.97
CA PHE A 854 -3.21 4.45 -13.81
C PHE A 854 -3.66 3.81 -15.12
N LEU A 855 -3.71 2.48 -15.13
CA LEU A 855 -4.20 1.65 -16.22
C LEU A 855 -5.10 0.55 -15.65
N GLU A 856 -6.33 0.45 -16.15
CA GLU A 856 -7.27 -0.60 -15.74
C GLU A 856 -6.81 -2.00 -16.18
N ALA A 857 -7.02 -2.98 -15.32
CA ALA A 857 -6.74 -4.38 -15.58
C ALA A 857 -7.82 -4.98 -16.51
N PRO A 858 -7.45 -5.88 -17.44
CA PRO A 858 -8.42 -6.55 -18.31
C PRO A 858 -9.42 -7.41 -17.53
N ALA A 859 -10.72 -7.27 -17.82
CA ALA A 859 -11.81 -7.99 -17.13
C ALA A 859 -11.65 -9.52 -17.09
N ASP A 860 -11.13 -10.13 -18.16
CA ASP A 860 -10.92 -11.59 -18.28
C ASP A 860 -9.43 -11.91 -18.56
N GLY A 861 -8.52 -11.11 -18.00
CA GLY A 861 -7.08 -11.31 -18.08
C GLY A 861 -6.55 -12.35 -17.08
N HIS A 862 -5.28 -12.70 -17.26
CA HIS A 862 -4.47 -13.27 -16.18
C HIS A 862 -4.18 -12.18 -15.14
N CYS A 863 -4.24 -12.54 -13.87
CA CYS A 863 -4.12 -11.58 -12.77
C CYS A 863 -3.09 -11.97 -11.72
N ARG A 864 -2.46 -13.13 -11.84
CA ARG A 864 -1.45 -13.63 -10.88
C ARG A 864 -0.07 -13.37 -11.45
N LEU A 865 0.76 -12.62 -10.71
CA LEU A 865 2.15 -12.34 -11.05
C LEU A 865 3.04 -13.46 -10.49
N ARG A 866 3.55 -14.33 -11.37
CA ARG A 866 4.37 -15.50 -11.00
C ARG A 866 5.85 -15.25 -11.24
N LEU A 867 6.50 -14.79 -10.19
CA LEU A 867 7.94 -14.56 -10.15
C LEU A 867 8.64 -15.79 -9.57
N ASN A 868 9.82 -16.12 -10.10
CA ASN A 868 10.60 -17.28 -9.63
C ASN A 868 12.09 -16.98 -9.45
N ASN A 869 12.56 -15.82 -9.91
CA ASN A 869 13.94 -15.38 -9.71
C ASN A 869 14.04 -14.39 -8.55
N GLN A 870 15.27 -14.11 -8.12
CA GLN A 870 15.57 -13.08 -7.13
C GLN A 870 15.17 -11.69 -7.62
N LEU A 871 14.92 -10.80 -6.67
CA LEU A 871 14.69 -9.38 -6.91
C LEU A 871 16.04 -8.68 -7.09
N PHE A 872 16.25 -8.05 -8.24
CA PHE A 872 17.41 -7.24 -8.56
C PHE A 872 17.11 -5.76 -8.32
N VAL A 873 17.97 -5.09 -7.56
CA VAL A 873 17.89 -3.64 -7.32
C VAL A 873 19.16 -2.98 -7.83
N GLY A 874 19.00 -1.96 -8.68
CA GLY A 874 20.10 -1.21 -9.30
C GLY A 874 20.65 -1.78 -10.61
N ALA A 875 20.22 -2.96 -11.07
CA ALA A 875 20.51 -3.45 -12.41
C ALA A 875 19.49 -4.51 -12.87
N THR A 876 19.62 -4.97 -14.12
CA THR A 876 18.89 -6.14 -14.63
C THR A 876 19.54 -7.46 -14.22
N ALA A 877 18.81 -8.58 -14.37
CA ALA A 877 19.35 -9.92 -14.14
C ALA A 877 20.56 -10.27 -15.03
N SER A 878 20.66 -9.67 -16.23
CA SER A 878 21.81 -9.82 -17.12
C SER A 878 22.95 -8.84 -16.81
N GLN A 879 22.82 -8.01 -15.76
CA GLN A 879 23.76 -6.94 -15.39
C GLN A 879 24.03 -5.93 -16.50
N GLN A 880 23.08 -5.80 -17.44
CA GLN A 880 23.09 -4.78 -18.48
C GLN A 880 22.17 -3.61 -18.06
N ARG A 881 22.45 -2.38 -18.51
CA ARG A 881 21.64 -1.18 -18.21
C ARG A 881 21.53 -0.87 -16.70
N GLY A 882 22.60 -1.04 -15.95
CA GLY A 882 22.60 -0.75 -14.51
C GLY A 882 22.42 0.73 -14.19
N PHE A 883 21.91 0.97 -12.99
CA PHE A 883 21.70 2.28 -12.42
C PHE A 883 22.94 2.73 -11.64
N LEU A 884 23.33 3.98 -11.85
CA LEU A 884 24.33 4.66 -11.04
C LEU A 884 23.67 5.78 -10.24
N GLY A 885 23.93 5.86 -8.95
CA GLY A 885 23.27 6.80 -8.07
C GLY A 885 22.91 6.17 -6.73
N CYS A 886 21.91 6.71 -6.06
CA CYS A 886 21.45 6.19 -4.78
C CYS A 886 19.99 5.75 -4.83
N ILE A 887 19.66 4.74 -4.03
CA ILE A 887 18.30 4.31 -3.72
C ILE A 887 18.16 4.32 -2.19
N ARG A 888 17.01 4.76 -1.66
CA ARG A 888 16.71 4.65 -0.23
C ARG A 888 15.25 4.28 0.02
N THR A 889 15.00 3.72 1.20
CA THR A 889 13.65 3.40 1.70
C THR A 889 12.89 2.53 0.71
N LEU A 890 13.49 1.41 0.29
CA LEU A 890 12.81 0.44 -0.56
C LEU A 890 11.80 -0.35 0.27
N THR A 891 10.53 -0.11 -0.01
CA THR A 891 9.39 -0.79 0.61
C THR A 891 8.61 -1.54 -0.45
N VAL A 892 8.24 -2.78 -0.14
CA VAL A 892 7.41 -3.64 -1.00
C VAL A 892 6.35 -4.32 -0.15
N ASN A 893 5.05 -4.10 -0.43
CA ASN A 893 3.94 -4.70 0.34
C ASN A 893 4.08 -4.46 1.85
N GLY A 894 4.43 -3.23 2.24
CA GLY A 894 4.68 -2.86 3.64
C GLY A 894 6.01 -3.34 4.23
N VAL A 895 6.74 -4.21 3.54
CA VAL A 895 8.03 -4.75 4.01
C VAL A 895 9.18 -3.86 3.56
N ILE A 896 9.95 -3.36 4.53
CA ILE A 896 11.16 -2.57 4.27
C ILE A 896 12.35 -3.50 4.05
N TYR A 897 13.02 -3.35 2.91
CA TYR A 897 14.20 -4.14 2.54
C TYR A 897 15.47 -3.45 3.04
N ASP A 898 16.26 -4.10 3.90
CA ASP A 898 17.52 -3.55 4.44
C ASP A 898 18.60 -3.46 3.36
N LEU A 899 18.76 -2.26 2.79
CA LEU A 899 19.70 -1.99 1.69
C LEU A 899 21.13 -1.84 2.24
N GLU A 900 21.28 -1.29 3.43
CA GLU A 900 22.58 -1.01 4.06
C GLU A 900 23.32 -2.30 4.43
N GLU A 901 22.66 -3.23 5.13
CA GLU A 901 23.26 -4.52 5.47
C GLU A 901 23.58 -5.33 4.21
N ARG A 902 22.72 -5.28 3.18
CA ARG A 902 22.97 -5.97 1.91
C ARG A 902 24.14 -5.35 1.14
N ALA A 903 24.29 -4.02 1.18
CA ALA A 903 25.37 -3.30 0.53
C ALA A 903 26.75 -3.63 1.11
N LYS A 904 26.86 -3.85 2.43
CA LYS A 904 28.14 -4.24 3.08
C LYS A 904 28.75 -5.51 2.50
N MET A 905 27.91 -6.39 1.94
CA MET A 905 28.32 -7.69 1.38
C MET A 905 28.41 -7.69 -0.16
N THR A 906 28.13 -6.57 -0.84
CA THR A 906 28.00 -6.52 -2.30
C THR A 906 29.06 -5.60 -2.93
N PRO A 907 29.98 -6.12 -3.77
CA PRO A 907 30.96 -5.30 -4.50
C PRO A 907 30.29 -4.30 -5.45
N GLY A 908 30.92 -3.14 -5.65
CA GLY A 908 30.41 -2.09 -6.56
C GLY A 908 29.23 -1.28 -5.99
N VAL A 909 28.90 -1.55 -4.72
CA VAL A 909 27.84 -0.90 -3.95
C VAL A 909 28.40 -0.47 -2.58
N SER A 910 27.87 0.60 -1.99
CA SER A 910 28.25 1.05 -0.63
C SER A 910 27.03 1.44 0.19
N SER A 911 27.07 1.15 1.49
CA SER A 911 26.06 1.58 2.47
C SER A 911 25.97 3.11 2.53
N GLY A 912 24.76 3.64 2.63
CA GLY A 912 24.48 5.06 2.64
C GLY A 912 24.54 5.74 1.27
N CYS A 913 24.23 7.03 1.26
CA CYS A 913 24.33 7.89 0.09
C CYS A 913 25.10 9.16 0.43
N PRO A 914 26.46 9.16 0.35
CA PRO A 914 27.28 10.30 0.77
C PRO A 914 26.93 11.58 0.00
N GLY A 915 26.91 12.72 0.72
CA GLY A 915 26.73 14.06 0.16
C GLY A 915 25.66 14.93 0.84
N TYR A 916 25.80 15.25 2.12
CA TYR A 916 25.07 16.35 2.80
C TYR A 916 25.54 17.70 2.30
N CYS A 917 26.82 17.86 1.97
CA CYS A 917 27.35 19.10 1.40
C CYS A 917 26.90 19.39 -0.05
N SER A 918 25.89 18.69 -0.60
CA SER A 918 25.52 18.71 -2.02
C SER A 918 24.03 18.89 -2.35
N SER A 919 23.20 19.52 -1.49
CA SER A 919 21.85 19.95 -1.89
C SER A 919 21.20 21.07 -1.05
N PHE A 920 20.77 22.12 -1.76
CA PHE A 920 19.59 22.99 -1.58
C PHE A 920 19.25 23.67 -0.23
N SER A 921 20.24 24.03 0.58
CA SER A 921 20.31 25.30 1.33
C SER A 921 21.67 25.31 2.01
N SER A 922 22.35 26.44 2.10
CA SER A 922 23.75 26.46 2.56
C SER A 922 23.86 26.01 4.03
N LEU A 923 23.98 24.70 4.30
CA LEU A 923 24.10 24.12 5.65
C LEU A 923 25.20 24.81 6.47
N CYS A 924 26.26 25.25 5.78
CA CYS A 924 27.26 26.18 6.29
C CYS A 924 27.07 27.55 5.64
N HIS A 925 26.83 28.56 6.46
CA HIS A 925 26.56 29.92 6.02
C HIS A 925 27.85 30.77 5.99
N ASN A 926 27.78 31.99 5.43
CA ASN A 926 28.85 33.00 5.49
C ASN A 926 30.27 32.48 5.13
N ARG A 927 30.38 31.76 4.00
CA ARG A 927 31.62 31.12 3.49
C ARG A 927 32.18 29.99 4.38
N GLY A 928 31.38 29.44 5.29
CA GLY A 928 31.71 28.22 6.01
C GLY A 928 31.89 27.04 5.06
N ARG A 929 32.99 26.28 5.21
CA ARG A 929 33.24 25.09 4.42
C ARG A 929 32.54 23.90 5.06
N CYS A 930 31.60 23.30 4.34
CA CYS A 930 30.98 22.06 4.77
C CYS A 930 31.99 20.91 4.69
N ILE A 931 32.22 20.24 5.82
CA ILE A 931 33.06 19.05 5.95
C ILE A 931 32.16 17.87 6.29
N GLU A 932 32.14 16.90 5.39
CA GLU A 932 31.36 15.67 5.51
C GLU A 932 31.98 14.70 6.54
N LYS A 933 31.16 14.05 7.37
CA LYS A 933 31.54 12.94 8.27
C LYS A 933 30.70 11.70 7.97
N SER A 934 31.11 10.55 8.51
CA SER A 934 30.51 9.23 8.27
C SER A 934 29.02 9.11 8.64
N SER A 935 28.51 9.98 9.51
CA SER A 935 27.10 10.00 9.95
C SER A 935 26.57 11.42 10.23
N SER A 936 27.30 12.47 9.80
CA SER A 936 26.95 13.87 10.07
C SER A 936 27.74 14.83 9.17
N TYR A 937 27.51 16.13 9.29
CA TYR A 937 28.34 17.16 8.69
C TYR A 937 28.84 18.12 9.78
N THR A 938 29.92 18.84 9.48
CA THR A 938 30.42 19.93 10.34
C THR A 938 30.80 21.11 9.47
N CYS A 939 30.51 22.33 9.94
CA CYS A 939 30.93 23.53 9.24
C CYS A 939 32.27 24.03 9.77
N ASP A 940 33.27 24.04 8.90
CA ASP A 940 34.53 24.71 9.16
C ASP A 940 34.38 26.20 8.88
N CYS A 941 34.27 26.96 9.96
CA CYS A 941 34.18 28.42 9.92
C CYS A 941 35.55 29.10 10.03
N SER A 942 36.67 28.38 10.03
CA SER A 942 38.01 28.93 10.32
C SER A 942 38.38 30.16 9.45
N GLN A 943 38.01 30.14 8.17
CA GLN A 943 38.26 31.23 7.20
C GLN A 943 37.09 32.22 7.03
N SER A 944 36.05 32.08 7.87
CA SER A 944 34.88 32.96 7.91
C SER A 944 34.98 33.95 9.07
N ALA A 945 34.50 35.17 8.89
CA ALA A 945 34.33 36.15 9.97
C ALA A 945 33.24 35.79 10.99
N TYR A 946 32.61 34.61 10.84
CA TYR A 946 31.52 34.09 11.69
C TYR A 946 31.95 32.80 12.38
N GLY A 947 31.36 32.48 13.53
CA GLY A 947 31.54 31.28 14.34
C GLY A 947 30.26 30.46 14.47
N GLY A 948 30.25 29.52 15.44
CA GLY A 948 29.13 28.61 15.69
C GLY A 948 29.08 27.39 14.77
N PRO A 949 28.20 26.42 15.07
CA PRO A 949 28.15 25.12 14.38
C PRO A 949 27.79 25.22 12.89
N ASN A 950 27.15 26.32 12.46
CA ASN A 950 26.71 26.56 11.08
C ASN A 950 27.29 27.86 10.47
N CYS A 951 28.31 28.47 11.10
CA CYS A 951 28.96 29.71 10.67
C CYS A 951 28.03 30.94 10.58
N LYS A 952 27.14 31.11 11.57
CA LYS A 952 26.21 32.25 11.67
C LYS A 952 26.50 33.21 12.81
N GLU A 953 27.30 32.82 13.80
CA GLU A 953 27.54 33.65 14.97
C GLU A 953 28.54 34.76 14.62
N GLU A 954 28.14 36.02 14.68
CA GLU A 954 29.04 37.11 14.33
C GLU A 954 30.20 37.25 15.34
N VAL A 955 31.43 37.37 14.83
CA VAL A 955 32.59 37.65 15.68
C VAL A 955 32.75 39.16 15.79
N SER A 956 32.61 39.70 17.01
CA SER A 956 32.62 41.16 17.23
C SER A 956 33.52 41.61 18.38
N VAL A 957 34.05 42.83 18.24
CA VAL A 957 35.01 43.44 19.18
C VAL A 957 34.66 44.92 19.35
N SER A 958 34.68 45.38 20.60
CA SER A 958 34.52 46.78 20.97
C SER A 958 35.86 47.51 20.98
N PHE A 959 35.90 48.66 20.33
CA PHE A 959 37.04 49.56 20.20
C PHE A 959 36.81 50.82 21.02
N ASP A 960 37.85 51.25 21.72
CA ASP A 960 37.96 52.53 22.43
C ASP A 960 38.82 53.52 21.62
N THR A 961 38.87 54.78 22.06
CA THR A 961 39.66 55.92 21.56
C THR A 961 41.11 55.59 21.16
N GLU A 962 41.80 54.76 21.93
CA GLU A 962 43.20 54.37 21.68
C GLU A 962 43.36 52.99 21.02
N SER A 963 42.25 52.36 20.63
CA SER A 963 42.24 50.99 20.12
C SER A 963 42.62 50.91 18.66
N SER A 964 43.52 49.98 18.36
CA SER A 964 43.99 49.69 17.01
C SER A 964 44.31 48.20 16.85
N VAL A 965 43.85 47.62 15.75
CA VAL A 965 44.17 46.25 15.34
C VAL A 965 44.79 46.28 13.97
N THR A 966 46.07 45.93 13.86
CA THR A 966 46.77 45.80 12.58
C THR A 966 47.00 44.32 12.26
N PHE A 967 46.48 43.88 11.13
CA PHE A 967 46.71 42.57 10.53
C PHE A 967 47.73 42.69 9.39
N THR A 968 48.85 41.98 9.49
CA THR A 968 49.91 41.99 8.47
C THR A 968 49.74 40.81 7.52
N PHE A 969 49.78 41.04 6.20
CA PHE A 969 49.68 39.97 5.21
C PHE A 969 51.03 39.25 5.07
N GLN A 970 51.03 37.92 5.14
CA GLN A 970 52.24 37.09 4.94
C GLN A 970 52.51 36.91 3.44
N GLU A 971 53.75 37.17 2.99
CA GLU A 971 54.20 36.76 1.65
C GLU A 971 54.38 35.23 1.60
N PRO A 972 53.99 34.56 0.50
CA PRO A 972 54.34 33.16 0.31
C PRO A 972 55.86 33.04 0.13
N PHE A 973 56.54 32.30 1.02
CA PHE A 973 57.95 31.99 0.89
C PHE A 973 58.23 31.21 -0.40
N SER A 974 59.03 31.81 -1.29
CA SER A 974 59.48 31.25 -2.57
C SER A 974 60.59 30.20 -2.40
N VAL A 975 60.39 29.19 -1.57
CA VAL A 975 61.35 28.07 -1.42
C VAL A 975 60.57 26.77 -1.31
N MET A 976 60.23 26.19 -2.46
CA MET A 976 60.02 24.76 -2.76
C MET A 976 59.43 24.65 -4.18
N GLN A 977 60.15 25.19 -5.17
CA GLN A 977 59.88 24.90 -6.58
C GLN A 977 60.81 23.76 -6.99
N ASN A 978 60.41 22.53 -6.66
CA ASN A 978 61.11 21.35 -7.17
C ASN A 978 60.49 20.94 -8.51
N ARG A 979 61.35 20.94 -9.54
CA ARG A 979 61.07 20.54 -10.91
C ARG A 979 60.72 19.04 -10.97
N SER A 980 59.58 18.70 -11.58
CA SER A 980 59.51 17.61 -12.57
C SER A 980 58.16 17.53 -13.29
N SER A 981 58.27 17.22 -14.59
CA SER A 981 57.26 16.80 -15.58
C SER A 981 56.23 17.80 -16.10
N GLN A 982 56.59 18.36 -17.26
CA GLN A 982 55.70 18.85 -18.32
C GLN A 982 54.79 17.72 -18.83
N THR A 983 53.51 18.01 -19.07
CA THR A 983 52.87 17.84 -20.39
C THR A 983 51.53 18.59 -20.49
N SER A 984 51.38 19.30 -21.62
CA SER A 984 50.13 19.73 -22.31
C SER A 984 49.18 20.77 -21.66
N GLY A 985 49.56 22.04 -21.82
CA GLY A 985 48.88 22.98 -22.72
C GLY A 985 47.36 23.09 -22.72
N VAL A 986 46.82 23.94 -21.84
CA VAL A 986 45.69 24.84 -22.16
C VAL A 986 46.08 26.23 -21.67
N SER A 987 45.98 27.19 -22.57
CA SER A 987 46.29 28.62 -22.42
C SER A 987 45.68 29.20 -21.14
N ARG A 988 46.51 29.45 -20.11
CA ARG A 988 46.17 30.36 -19.00
C ARG A 988 46.34 31.80 -19.47
N GLU A 989 45.48 32.23 -20.38
CA GLU A 989 45.12 33.64 -20.51
C GLU A 989 44.00 33.93 -19.50
N SER A 990 44.38 34.13 -18.25
CA SER A 990 43.58 34.94 -17.34
C SER A 990 44.53 35.95 -16.71
N SER A 991 44.60 37.12 -17.36
CA SER A 991 45.02 38.35 -16.71
C SER A 991 44.43 38.38 -15.31
N SER A 992 45.28 38.37 -14.27
CA SER A 992 44.83 38.47 -12.89
C SER A 992 44.18 39.84 -12.71
N ARG A 993 42.87 39.91 -12.90
CA ARG A 993 42.06 41.04 -12.45
C ARG A 993 42.20 41.07 -10.92
N SER A 994 42.70 42.17 -10.39
CA SER A 994 42.65 42.45 -8.96
C SER A 994 41.18 42.43 -8.54
N ARG A 995 40.87 41.53 -7.61
CA ARG A 995 39.55 41.35 -7.02
C ARG A 995 39.68 41.48 -5.51
N GLU A 996 38.93 42.40 -4.92
CA GLU A 996 38.88 42.63 -3.48
C GLU A 996 37.43 42.58 -3.00
N ASP A 997 37.16 41.83 -1.94
CA ASP A 997 35.85 41.70 -1.31
C ASP A 997 35.98 42.02 0.18
N VAL A 998 35.41 43.15 0.59
CA VAL A 998 35.46 43.64 1.97
C VAL A 998 34.04 43.60 2.53
N ALA A 999 33.85 43.01 3.70
CA ALA A 999 32.55 43.02 4.38
C ALA A 999 32.76 43.23 5.87
N PHE A 1000 31.97 44.08 6.50
CA PHE A 1000 31.98 44.26 7.95
C PHE A 1000 30.70 44.96 8.40
N SER A 1001 30.39 44.84 9.68
CA SER A 1001 29.32 45.57 10.32
C SER A 1001 29.86 46.43 11.45
N PHE A 1002 29.21 47.54 11.72
CA PHE A 1002 29.62 48.42 12.81
C PHE A 1002 28.45 49.13 13.49
N ILE A 1003 28.66 49.49 14.76
CA ILE A 1003 27.81 50.39 15.55
C ILE A 1003 28.70 51.48 16.11
N THR A 1004 28.36 52.74 15.85
CA THR A 1004 29.03 53.90 16.45
C THR A 1004 28.11 55.12 16.47
N SER A 1005 28.33 56.00 17.44
CA SER A 1005 27.73 57.34 17.54
C SER A 1005 28.76 58.46 17.35
N HIS A 1006 29.96 58.12 16.88
CA HIS A 1006 31.10 59.03 16.77
C HIS A 1006 31.51 59.27 15.32
N SER A 1007 31.76 60.53 14.98
CA SER A 1007 32.32 60.95 13.69
C SER A 1007 33.22 62.19 13.87
N PRO A 1008 34.32 62.35 13.11
CA PRO A 1008 34.84 61.42 12.11
C PRO A 1008 35.50 60.18 12.75
N ALA A 1009 35.48 59.05 12.05
CA ALA A 1009 35.99 57.77 12.56
C ALA A 1009 36.63 56.90 11.47
N MET A 1010 37.72 56.19 11.80
CA MET A 1010 38.41 55.28 10.89
C MET A 1010 37.92 53.84 11.07
N LEU A 1011 37.10 53.35 10.13
CA LEU A 1011 36.54 51.99 10.20
C LEU A 1011 37.57 50.94 9.78
N LEU A 1012 38.22 51.15 8.62
CA LEU A 1012 39.17 50.21 8.05
C LEU A 1012 40.13 50.94 7.12
N THR A 1013 41.43 50.65 7.22
CA THR A 1013 42.41 51.05 6.21
C THR A 1013 43.27 49.88 5.77
N VAL A 1014 43.58 49.82 4.48
CA VAL A 1014 44.52 48.86 3.90
C VAL A 1014 45.66 49.67 3.31
N SER A 1015 46.87 49.43 3.81
CA SER A 1015 48.09 50.05 3.31
C SER A 1015 48.84 49.10 2.38
N THR A 1016 49.50 49.64 1.37
CA THR A 1016 50.40 48.89 0.48
C THR A 1016 51.88 49.17 0.80
N PHE A 1017 52.77 48.34 0.26
CA PHE A 1017 54.23 48.50 0.36
C PHE A 1017 54.74 49.81 -0.26
N SER A 1018 53.94 50.47 -1.11
CA SER A 1018 54.32 51.62 -1.94
C SER A 1018 53.66 52.94 -1.49
N GLN A 1019 53.28 53.06 -0.21
CA GLN A 1019 52.56 54.22 0.36
C GLN A 1019 51.19 54.52 -0.26
N GLN A 1020 50.57 53.55 -0.96
CA GLN A 1020 49.19 53.65 -1.44
C GLN A 1020 48.24 53.12 -0.36
N TYR A 1021 47.00 53.61 -0.32
CA TYR A 1021 46.03 53.14 0.66
C TYR A 1021 44.61 53.07 0.12
N MET A 1022 43.84 52.17 0.72
CA MET A 1022 42.39 52.20 0.76
C MET A 1022 41.97 52.58 2.18
N ALA A 1023 41.04 53.51 2.33
CA ALA A 1023 40.49 53.88 3.64
C ALA A 1023 38.98 54.00 3.58
N ILE A 1024 38.31 53.44 4.59
CA ILE A 1024 36.88 53.56 4.79
C ILE A 1024 36.69 54.33 6.10
N ILE A 1025 36.08 55.51 5.99
CA ILE A 1025 35.92 56.43 7.12
C ILE A 1025 34.47 56.89 7.23
N LEU A 1026 34.09 57.30 8.44
CA LEU A 1026 32.99 58.23 8.64
C LEU A 1026 33.56 59.65 8.63
N ALA A 1027 33.07 60.49 7.73
CA ALA A 1027 33.43 61.89 7.62
C ALA A 1027 32.92 62.71 8.81
N ARG A 1028 33.27 63.99 8.91
CA ARG A 1028 32.82 64.85 10.05
C ARG A 1028 31.30 64.94 10.17
N ASN A 1029 30.60 64.92 9.05
CA ASN A 1029 29.14 64.92 8.96
C ASN A 1029 28.51 63.53 9.18
N GLY A 1030 29.32 62.50 9.48
CA GLY A 1030 28.91 61.12 9.69
C GLY A 1030 28.65 60.31 8.41
N SER A 1031 28.80 60.90 7.23
CA SER A 1031 28.64 60.17 5.96
C SER A 1031 29.75 59.15 5.75
N LEU A 1032 29.41 58.01 5.15
CA LEU A 1032 30.40 56.97 4.81
C LEU A 1032 31.18 57.40 3.58
N GLN A 1033 32.51 57.44 3.69
CA GLN A 1033 33.40 57.75 2.58
C GLN A 1033 34.41 56.61 2.37
N ILE A 1034 34.61 56.26 1.10
CA ILE A 1034 35.58 55.25 0.67
C ILE A 1034 36.62 55.95 -0.20
N TRP A 1035 37.87 55.89 0.25
CA TRP A 1035 39.01 56.56 -0.36
C TRP A 1035 39.97 55.54 -0.94
N TYR A 1036 40.39 55.75 -2.19
CA TYR A 1036 41.42 54.98 -2.87
C TYR A 1036 42.54 55.90 -3.35
N HIS A 1037 43.71 55.79 -2.73
CA HIS A 1037 44.91 56.51 -3.13
C HIS A 1037 45.90 55.54 -3.76
N LEU A 1038 45.74 55.25 -5.05
CA LEU A 1038 46.49 54.21 -5.77
C LEU A 1038 47.70 54.72 -6.54
N GLN A 1039 47.96 56.03 -6.55
CA GLN A 1039 49.13 56.66 -7.16
C GLN A 1039 49.55 57.87 -6.32
N THR A 1040 50.79 57.89 -5.87
CA THR A 1040 51.35 58.96 -5.02
C THR A 1040 51.33 60.36 -5.67
N HIS A 1041 51.18 60.45 -7.00
CA HIS A 1041 51.20 61.70 -7.77
C HIS A 1041 49.80 62.20 -8.23
N ARG A 1042 48.70 61.50 -7.89
CA ARG A 1042 47.32 61.92 -8.24
C ARG A 1042 46.45 62.07 -6.99
N LYS A 1043 45.43 62.92 -7.06
CA LYS A 1043 44.41 63.01 -5.99
C LYS A 1043 43.71 61.66 -5.82
N PRO A 1044 43.38 61.25 -4.59
CA PRO A 1044 42.68 59.99 -4.33
C PRO A 1044 41.27 60.00 -4.92
N ASP A 1045 40.81 58.84 -5.41
CA ASP A 1045 39.42 58.63 -5.80
C ASP A 1045 38.59 58.51 -4.50
N MET A 1046 37.54 59.32 -4.37
CA MET A 1046 36.68 59.36 -3.19
C MET A 1046 35.23 59.09 -3.58
N PHE A 1047 34.59 58.16 -2.88
CA PHE A 1047 33.21 57.75 -3.11
C PHE A 1047 32.37 57.90 -1.84
N ILE A 1048 31.20 58.54 -1.98
CA ILE A 1048 30.23 58.71 -0.89
C ILE A 1048 28.98 57.88 -1.24
N PRO A 1049 28.92 56.60 -0.86
CA PRO A 1049 27.74 55.76 -1.11
C PRO A 1049 26.47 56.32 -0.47
N ILE A 1050 26.56 56.83 0.76
CA ILE A 1050 25.39 57.35 1.48
C ILE A 1050 25.73 58.72 2.07
N LEU A 1051 24.85 59.70 1.81
CA LEU A 1051 24.99 61.08 2.27
C LEU A 1051 24.53 61.28 3.73
N SER A 1052 23.63 60.43 4.24
CA SER A 1052 23.17 60.49 5.63
C SER A 1052 24.24 59.97 6.61
N SER A 1053 24.20 60.50 7.83
CA SER A 1053 25.10 60.04 8.89
C SER A 1053 24.85 58.57 9.24
N LEU A 1054 25.90 57.75 9.26
CA LEU A 1054 25.89 56.38 9.79
C LEU A 1054 26.46 56.31 11.22
N ALA A 1055 26.77 57.45 11.83
CA ALA A 1055 27.17 57.55 13.23
C ALA A 1055 25.93 57.77 14.13
N ASP A 1056 24.91 56.92 13.97
CA ASP A 1056 23.59 57.06 14.60
C ASP A 1056 23.37 56.08 15.77
N GLY A 1057 24.38 55.28 16.12
CA GLY A 1057 24.29 54.24 17.15
C GLY A 1057 23.53 52.98 16.72
N GLN A 1058 23.15 52.85 15.45
CA GLN A 1058 22.51 51.64 14.90
C GLN A 1058 23.53 50.72 14.22
N LEU A 1059 23.15 49.46 13.98
CA LEU A 1059 23.98 48.49 13.25
C LEU A 1059 23.87 48.72 11.75
N HIS A 1060 25.01 49.00 11.12
CA HIS A 1060 25.12 49.12 9.67
C HIS A 1060 25.97 47.98 9.10
N HIS A 1061 25.52 47.39 7.99
CA HIS A 1061 26.25 46.34 7.28
C HIS A 1061 26.87 46.91 6.00
N ILE A 1062 28.19 46.83 5.86
CA ILE A 1062 28.93 47.34 4.70
C ILE A 1062 29.52 46.16 3.94
N ARG A 1063 29.29 46.11 2.62
CA ARG A 1063 29.96 45.17 1.72
C ARG A 1063 30.46 45.89 0.48
N ILE A 1064 31.73 45.74 0.17
CA ILE A 1064 32.40 46.38 -0.96
C ILE A 1064 33.00 45.26 -1.80
N HIS A 1065 32.62 45.20 -3.07
CA HIS A 1065 33.17 44.28 -4.05
C HIS A 1065 33.84 45.09 -5.16
N HIS A 1066 35.14 44.90 -5.32
CA HIS A 1066 35.96 45.58 -6.31
C HIS A 1066 36.47 44.56 -7.32
N GLU A 1067 36.15 44.74 -8.60
CA GLU A 1067 36.65 43.92 -9.69
C GLU A 1067 37.16 44.80 -10.83
N GLY A 1068 38.47 44.79 -11.08
CA GLY A 1068 39.04 45.61 -12.16
C GLY A 1068 38.88 47.10 -11.85
N LYS A 1069 38.07 47.83 -12.60
CA LYS A 1069 37.75 49.25 -12.30
C LYS A 1069 36.39 49.40 -11.62
N ASP A 1070 35.65 48.32 -11.44
CA ASP A 1070 34.25 48.37 -11.03
C ASP A 1070 34.16 48.18 -9.52
N LEU A 1071 33.49 49.11 -8.84
CA LEU A 1071 33.34 49.12 -7.39
C LEU A 1071 31.85 49.08 -7.03
N TYR A 1072 31.44 47.96 -6.43
CA TYR A 1072 30.08 47.75 -5.95
C TYR A 1072 30.06 47.90 -4.43
N VAL A 1073 29.34 48.89 -3.93
CA VAL A 1073 29.20 49.18 -2.50
C VAL A 1073 27.77 48.93 -2.08
N GLN A 1074 27.58 47.94 -1.22
CA GLN A 1074 26.32 47.67 -0.56
C GLN A 1074 26.37 48.21 0.87
N VAL A 1075 25.43 49.08 1.21
CA VAL A 1075 25.22 49.55 2.58
C VAL A 1075 23.82 49.12 3.00
N SER A 1076 23.76 48.23 3.98
CA SER A 1076 22.56 47.53 4.42
C SER A 1076 21.84 46.83 3.24
N SER A 1077 20.76 47.40 2.70
CA SER A 1077 20.01 46.83 1.56
C SER A 1077 20.21 47.56 0.24
N GLN A 1078 20.94 48.68 0.21
CA GLN A 1078 21.16 49.48 -1.00
C GLN A 1078 22.48 49.14 -1.66
N LEU A 1079 22.45 48.74 -2.93
CA LEU A 1079 23.63 48.48 -3.77
C LEU A 1079 23.90 49.67 -4.68
N ILE A 1080 25.13 50.18 -4.66
CA ILE A 1080 25.57 51.37 -5.38
C ILE A 1080 26.82 51.02 -6.18
N TYR A 1081 26.88 51.50 -7.42
CA TYR A 1081 27.97 51.23 -8.34
C TYR A 1081 28.81 52.48 -8.59
N PHE A 1082 30.13 52.31 -8.53
CA PHE A 1082 31.13 53.32 -8.83
C PHE A 1082 32.21 52.75 -9.76
N CYS A 1083 32.96 53.62 -10.43
CA CYS A 1083 34.07 53.23 -11.30
C CYS A 1083 35.35 53.93 -10.84
N LEU A 1084 36.39 53.13 -10.59
CA LEU A 1084 37.73 53.54 -10.17
C LEU A 1084 38.59 53.91 -11.38
N SER A 1085 39.51 54.86 -11.18
CA SER A 1085 40.39 55.31 -12.24
C SER A 1085 41.40 54.22 -12.68
N GLN A 1086 41.81 53.31 -11.79
CA GLN A 1086 42.82 52.26 -12.02
C GLN A 1086 42.57 51.01 -11.16
N PRO A 1087 42.99 49.81 -11.61
CA PRO A 1087 42.51 48.56 -11.01
C PRO A 1087 43.33 47.94 -9.87
N ARG A 1088 44.61 48.30 -9.62
CA ARG A 1088 45.51 47.45 -8.80
C ARG A 1088 45.86 48.00 -7.42
N ILE A 1089 45.77 47.14 -6.41
CA ILE A 1089 46.27 47.31 -5.03
C ILE A 1089 47.08 46.06 -4.66
N THR A 1090 48.25 46.23 -4.06
CA THR A 1090 49.04 45.14 -3.46
C THR A 1090 49.15 45.38 -1.96
N SER A 1091 48.27 44.76 -1.19
CA SER A 1091 48.08 45.01 0.23
C SER A 1091 49.25 44.50 1.08
N GLN A 1092 49.76 45.32 2.00
CA GLN A 1092 50.81 44.98 2.97
C GLN A 1092 50.22 44.70 4.36
N SER A 1093 49.28 45.55 4.80
CA SER A 1093 48.62 45.39 6.09
C SER A 1093 47.24 46.03 6.08
N LEU A 1094 46.35 45.52 6.92
CA LEU A 1094 45.02 46.07 7.20
C LEU A 1094 44.97 46.54 8.64
N THR A 1095 44.52 47.76 8.88
CA THR A 1095 44.35 48.32 10.23
C THR A 1095 42.90 48.72 10.48
N LEU A 1096 42.38 48.36 11.65
CA LEU A 1096 41.07 48.74 12.16
C LEU A 1096 41.26 49.68 13.35
N GLY A 1097 40.46 50.75 13.44
CA GLY A 1097 40.57 51.75 14.50
C GLY A 1097 41.71 52.75 14.27
N LYS A 1098 42.41 53.13 15.34
CA LYS A 1098 43.40 54.22 15.32
C LYS A 1098 44.61 53.89 14.44
N VAL A 1099 45.04 54.83 13.60
CA VAL A 1099 46.19 54.69 12.69
C VAL A 1099 47.28 55.68 13.09
N ILE A 1100 48.52 55.20 13.27
CA ILE A 1100 49.66 56.04 13.66
C ILE A 1100 50.66 56.07 12.50
N ARG A 1101 50.57 57.08 11.63
CA ARG A 1101 51.65 57.45 10.70
C ARG A 1101 51.62 58.94 10.37
N GLY A 1102 52.82 59.54 10.32
CA GLY A 1102 53.05 60.98 10.25
C GLY A 1102 53.26 61.57 8.85
N ASP A 1103 53.00 62.87 8.80
CA ASP A 1103 53.26 63.94 7.83
C ASP A 1103 53.05 63.71 6.31
N ASN A 1104 52.13 64.55 5.80
CA ASN A 1104 51.81 64.93 4.41
C ASN A 1104 50.87 64.01 3.59
N CYS A 1105 49.54 64.14 3.76
CA CYS A 1105 48.53 64.41 2.69
C CYS A 1105 47.07 64.49 3.24
N LEU A 1106 46.25 65.42 2.70
CA LEU A 1106 44.78 65.64 2.76
C LEU A 1106 44.00 65.37 4.07
N ASP A 1107 43.38 66.45 4.58
CA ASP A 1107 42.91 66.68 5.96
C ASP A 1107 41.93 65.64 6.58
N GLU A 1108 41.08 64.95 5.81
CA GLU A 1108 39.93 64.23 6.40
C GLU A 1108 40.21 62.76 6.79
N VAL A 1109 41.00 62.02 5.99
CA VAL A 1109 41.37 60.61 6.27
C VAL A 1109 42.38 60.53 7.42
N VAL A 1110 43.33 61.46 7.46
CA VAL A 1110 44.33 61.56 8.54
C VAL A 1110 43.66 61.93 9.85
N GLU A 1111 42.71 62.87 9.84
CA GLU A 1111 41.92 63.22 11.02
C GLU A 1111 41.12 62.02 11.53
N ALA A 1112 40.37 61.34 10.67
CA ALA A 1112 39.64 60.12 11.04
C ALA A 1112 40.59 59.04 11.58
N GLY A 1113 41.76 58.84 10.96
CA GLY A 1113 42.79 57.91 11.41
C GLY A 1113 43.35 58.24 12.81
N SER A 1114 43.53 59.53 13.10
CA SER A 1114 44.02 60.01 14.40
C SER A 1114 42.97 59.91 15.52
N ARG A 1115 41.69 60.07 15.17
CA ARG A 1115 40.53 59.90 16.07
C ARG A 1115 40.20 58.44 16.33
N GLY A 1116 40.59 57.54 15.41
CA GLY A 1116 40.35 56.11 15.52
C GLY A 1116 38.86 55.74 15.37
N PHE A 1117 38.47 54.60 15.92
CA PHE A 1117 37.09 54.15 15.93
C PHE A 1117 36.67 53.84 17.36
N ILE A 1118 35.53 54.41 17.76
CA ILE A 1118 34.90 54.17 19.06
C ILE A 1118 33.55 53.53 18.77
N GLY A 1119 33.36 52.31 19.23
CA GLY A 1119 32.15 51.54 18.93
C GLY A 1119 32.44 50.07 18.81
N CYS A 1120 31.58 49.35 18.09
CA CYS A 1120 31.75 47.92 17.89
C CYS A 1120 31.90 47.59 16.41
N LEU A 1121 32.91 46.79 16.08
CA LEU A 1121 33.09 46.19 14.76
C LEU A 1121 32.75 44.70 14.84
N SER A 1122 31.99 44.22 13.86
CA SER A 1122 31.50 42.84 13.77
C SER A 1122 31.72 42.27 12.39
N SER A 1123 31.93 40.96 12.30
CA SER A 1123 31.98 40.20 11.04
C SER A 1123 32.97 40.77 9.99
N VAL A 1124 34.10 41.33 10.45
CA VAL A 1124 35.11 41.94 9.57
C VAL A 1124 35.81 40.87 8.73
N GLN A 1125 35.59 40.93 7.42
CA GLN A 1125 36.14 40.07 6.39
C GLN A 1125 36.84 40.93 5.34
N PHE A 1126 38.08 40.56 4.99
CA PHE A 1126 38.81 41.10 3.85
C PHE A 1126 39.29 39.94 2.99
N ASN A 1127 38.74 39.80 1.79
CA ASN A 1127 38.89 38.62 0.93
C ASN A 1127 38.54 37.32 1.67
N HIS A 1128 39.50 36.41 1.81
CA HIS A 1128 39.37 35.15 2.53
C HIS A 1128 39.84 35.22 3.99
N MET A 1129 40.17 36.42 4.49
CA MET A 1129 40.72 36.63 5.83
C MET A 1129 39.69 37.29 6.76
N ALA A 1130 39.71 36.87 8.04
CA ALA A 1130 38.85 37.38 9.11
C ALA A 1130 39.70 37.96 10.26
N PRO A 1131 40.13 39.24 10.18
CA PRO A 1131 41.10 39.83 11.11
C PRO A 1131 40.68 39.80 12.59
N LEU A 1132 39.40 40.09 12.89
CA LEU A 1132 38.89 40.06 14.27
C LEU A 1132 38.85 38.63 14.85
N LYS A 1133 38.60 37.63 14.00
CA LYS A 1133 38.62 36.23 14.42
C LYS A 1133 40.03 35.73 14.66
N ALA A 1134 40.99 36.12 13.81
CA ALA A 1134 42.41 35.83 14.01
C ALA A 1134 42.94 36.46 15.30
N LEU A 1135 42.49 37.67 15.64
CA LEU A 1135 42.79 38.33 16.91
C LEU A 1135 42.34 37.50 18.12
N LEU A 1136 41.08 37.04 18.13
CA LEU A 1136 40.51 36.36 19.29
C LEU A 1136 41.03 34.93 19.47
N LEU A 1137 41.28 34.20 18.38
CA LEU A 1137 41.71 32.80 18.41
C LEU A 1137 43.23 32.62 18.57
N ASN A 1138 44.05 33.54 18.05
CA ASN A 1138 45.51 33.40 18.01
C ASN A 1138 46.22 34.46 18.86
N ARG A 1139 45.91 34.52 20.16
CA ARG A 1139 46.59 35.41 21.12
C ARG A 1139 48.08 35.05 21.20
N GLY A 1140 48.92 35.74 20.42
CA GLY A 1140 50.37 35.50 20.31
C GLY A 1140 50.93 35.35 18.89
N SER A 1141 50.10 35.41 17.84
CA SER A 1141 50.57 35.37 16.45
C SER A 1141 51.30 36.65 16.04
N SER A 1142 52.41 36.53 15.30
CA SER A 1142 53.14 37.68 14.71
C SER A 1142 52.36 38.40 13.60
N LEU A 1143 51.20 37.87 13.19
CA LEU A 1143 50.35 38.42 12.13
C LEU A 1143 49.39 39.52 12.61
N VAL A 1144 49.12 39.60 13.91
CA VAL A 1144 48.16 40.56 14.48
C VAL A 1144 48.83 41.37 15.57
N THR A 1145 48.89 42.69 15.36
CA THR A 1145 49.37 43.66 16.35
C THR A 1145 48.18 44.41 16.95
N VAL A 1146 48.09 44.43 18.27
CA VAL A 1146 47.02 45.11 19.02
C VAL A 1146 47.61 46.25 19.83
N ARG A 1147 46.95 47.41 19.82
CA ARG A 1147 47.25 48.55 20.68
C ARG A 1147 45.96 49.09 21.29
N GLY A 1148 46.01 49.52 22.54
CA GLY A 1148 44.83 50.00 23.29
C GLY A 1148 43.93 48.88 23.83
N PRO A 1149 42.92 49.21 24.64
CA PRO A 1149 42.02 48.25 25.27
C PRO A 1149 40.97 47.72 24.29
N LEU A 1150 40.97 46.41 24.03
CA LEU A 1150 39.96 45.74 23.22
C LEU A 1150 39.17 44.73 24.05
N VAL A 1151 37.84 44.74 23.90
CA VAL A 1151 36.95 43.81 24.60
C VAL A 1151 36.12 43.06 23.58
N GLN A 1152 36.05 41.73 23.72
CA GLN A 1152 35.15 40.92 22.90
C GLN A 1152 33.70 41.35 23.15
N SER A 1153 32.94 41.54 22.08
CA SER A 1153 31.58 42.07 22.13
C SER A 1153 30.61 41.09 21.46
N ASN A 1154 29.32 41.37 21.58
CA ASN A 1154 28.22 40.63 20.92
C ASN A 1154 27.28 41.58 20.15
N CYS A 1155 27.78 42.74 19.74
CA CYS A 1155 26.98 43.80 19.12
C CYS A 1155 26.32 43.35 17.79
N GLY A 1156 26.91 42.37 17.11
CA GLY A 1156 26.30 41.70 15.96
C GLY A 1156 25.05 40.89 16.29
N ALA A 1157 25.04 40.21 17.44
CA ALA A 1157 23.91 39.39 17.90
C ALA A 1157 22.80 40.22 18.57
N LEU A 1158 23.15 41.33 19.23
CA LEU A 1158 22.20 42.22 19.92
C LEU A 1158 21.33 43.04 18.94
N ALA A 1159 21.76 43.26 17.70
CA ALA A 1159 20.97 44.02 16.72
C ALA A 1159 19.82 43.21 16.10
N ASP A 1160 19.97 41.89 15.95
CA ASP A 1160 18.86 41.01 15.52
C ASP A 1160 17.81 40.85 16.61
N SER A 1161 18.21 40.95 17.89
CA SER A 1161 17.29 41.07 19.03
C SER A 1161 16.53 42.41 19.04
N ILE A 1162 17.05 43.45 18.39
CA ILE A 1162 16.39 44.76 18.29
C ILE A 1162 15.49 44.81 17.04
N LYS A 1163 15.77 44.02 15.99
CA LYS A 1163 14.80 43.76 14.92
C LYS A 1163 13.66 42.82 15.34
N SER A 1164 13.85 41.97 16.35
CA SER A 1164 12.73 41.24 16.99
C SER A 1164 11.95 42.08 17.99
N HIS A 1165 12.43 43.29 18.32
CA HIS A 1165 11.74 44.27 19.15
C HIS A 1165 11.65 45.66 18.48
N ASN A 1166 11.11 45.69 17.26
CA ASN A 1166 10.38 46.88 16.79
C ASN A 1166 8.89 46.54 16.60
N LEU A 1167 8.12 46.95 17.60
CA LEU A 1167 6.73 47.42 17.56
C LEU A 1167 5.84 46.94 16.39
N ARG A 1168 5.42 45.67 16.43
CA ARG A 1168 4.04 45.29 16.03
C ARG A 1168 3.26 44.54 17.11
N GLY A 1169 3.92 44.11 18.20
CA GLY A 1169 3.27 43.42 19.32
C GLY A 1169 2.77 44.33 20.44
N VAL A 1170 3.39 45.49 20.68
CA VAL A 1170 2.95 46.38 21.78
C VAL A 1170 1.78 47.26 21.36
N SER A 1171 1.71 47.71 20.10
CA SER A 1171 0.53 48.44 19.62
C SER A 1171 -0.68 47.53 19.47
N THR A 1172 -0.51 46.27 19.06
CA THR A 1172 -1.62 45.30 18.99
C THR A 1172 -1.97 44.75 20.35
N ALA A 1173 -1.04 44.47 21.27
CA ALA A 1173 -1.39 44.07 22.63
C ALA A 1173 -1.98 45.23 23.44
N VAL A 1174 -1.52 46.48 23.29
CA VAL A 1174 -2.14 47.64 23.94
C VAL A 1174 -3.48 47.96 23.29
N VAL A 1175 -3.64 47.88 21.97
CA VAL A 1175 -4.95 48.02 21.31
C VAL A 1175 -5.87 46.86 21.64
N PHE A 1176 -5.39 45.62 21.74
CA PHE A 1176 -6.19 44.44 22.09
C PHE A 1176 -6.52 44.43 23.59
N ILE A 1177 -5.63 44.88 24.47
CA ILE A 1177 -5.92 45.09 25.90
C ILE A 1177 -6.86 46.29 26.06
N VAL A 1178 -6.69 47.39 25.33
CA VAL A 1178 -7.62 48.53 25.36
C VAL A 1178 -8.97 48.15 24.74
N VAL A 1179 -9.02 47.34 23.68
CA VAL A 1179 -10.26 46.83 23.07
C VAL A 1179 -10.90 45.75 23.93
N CYS A 1180 -10.15 44.88 24.60
CA CYS A 1180 -10.68 43.91 25.56
C CYS A 1180 -11.14 44.60 26.85
N VAL A 1181 -10.42 45.61 27.34
CA VAL A 1181 -10.85 46.43 28.49
C VAL A 1181 -12.05 47.28 28.10
N LEU A 1182 -12.10 47.87 26.89
CA LEU A 1182 -13.28 48.57 26.39
C LEU A 1182 -14.44 47.60 26.12
N ALA A 1183 -14.21 46.37 25.68
CA ALA A 1183 -15.23 45.33 25.50
C ALA A 1183 -15.75 44.81 26.83
N VAL A 1184 -14.89 44.65 27.84
CA VAL A 1184 -15.27 44.26 29.20
C VAL A 1184 -15.97 45.42 29.91
N VAL A 1185 -15.52 46.66 29.72
CA VAL A 1185 -16.17 47.88 30.26
C VAL A 1185 -17.49 48.15 29.55
N THR A 1186 -17.60 47.98 28.22
CA THR A 1186 -18.88 48.07 27.51
C THR A 1186 -19.79 46.90 27.83
N HIS A 1187 -19.28 45.69 28.05
CA HIS A 1187 -20.09 44.56 28.52
C HIS A 1187 -20.54 44.74 29.98
N LEU A 1188 -19.72 45.33 30.86
CA LEU A 1188 -20.08 45.68 32.25
C LEU A 1188 -21.02 46.88 32.31
N LEU A 1189 -20.86 47.87 31.43
CA LEU A 1189 -21.78 49.00 31.28
C LEU A 1189 -23.10 48.57 30.64
N TYR A 1190 -23.08 47.65 29.68
CA TYR A 1190 -24.27 47.03 29.09
C TYR A 1190 -24.99 46.10 30.10
N ARG A 1191 -24.26 45.36 30.94
CA ARG A 1191 -24.82 44.61 32.08
C ARG A 1191 -25.36 45.52 33.17
N ARG A 1192 -24.71 46.64 33.48
CA ARG A 1192 -25.24 47.67 34.40
C ARG A 1192 -26.42 48.44 33.83
N TRP A 1193 -26.48 48.63 32.51
CA TRP A 1193 -27.59 49.27 31.81
C TRP A 1193 -28.80 48.33 31.69
N THR A 1194 -28.59 47.04 31.40
CA THR A 1194 -29.65 46.01 31.45
C THR A 1194 -30.13 45.72 32.88
N GLN A 1195 -29.27 45.82 33.90
CA GLN A 1195 -29.69 45.77 35.32
C GLN A 1195 -30.40 47.04 35.80
N ARG A 1196 -30.11 48.23 35.25
CA ARG A 1196 -30.87 49.47 35.53
C ARG A 1196 -32.18 49.55 34.74
N SER A 1197 -32.21 49.02 33.51
CA SER A 1197 -33.43 48.91 32.69
C SER A 1197 -34.42 47.89 33.28
N ASN A 1198 -33.93 46.73 33.77
CA ASN A 1198 -34.76 45.73 34.47
C ASN A 1198 -35.18 46.11 35.90
N LYS A 1199 -34.64 47.20 36.47
CA LYS A 1199 -35.12 47.78 37.74
C LYS A 1199 -36.17 48.88 37.52
N SER A 1200 -36.31 49.41 36.30
CA SER A 1200 -37.33 50.40 35.94
C SER A 1200 -38.63 49.76 35.41
N ILE A 1201 -38.57 48.51 34.91
CA ILE A 1201 -39.72 47.77 34.36
C ILE A 1201 -40.17 46.64 35.32
N LYS A 1202 -40.15 46.91 36.63
CA LYS A 1202 -40.74 46.04 37.66
C LYS A 1202 -41.69 46.77 38.62
N GLU A 1203 -42.06 48.01 38.29
CA GLU A 1203 -42.97 48.82 39.09
C GLU A 1203 -44.28 49.22 38.36
N LYS A 1204 -44.55 48.66 37.18
CA LYS A 1204 -45.87 48.81 36.54
C LYS A 1204 -46.36 47.49 35.95
N GLU A 1205 -47.55 47.13 36.43
CA GLU A 1205 -48.57 46.29 35.79
C GLU A 1205 -48.42 44.77 35.92
N HIS A 1206 -48.84 44.31 37.11
CA HIS A 1206 -49.97 43.38 37.25
C HIS A 1206 -50.94 43.38 36.04
N CYS A 1207 -51.27 42.18 35.55
CA CYS A 1207 -52.58 41.68 35.08
C CYS A 1207 -52.58 40.97 33.72
N HIS A 1208 -53.06 39.71 33.75
CA HIS A 1208 -53.61 38.89 32.64
C HIS A 1208 -52.68 38.56 31.45
N GLY A 1209 -52.68 37.37 30.82
CA GLY A 1209 -53.62 36.25 30.83
C GLY A 1209 -53.82 35.75 29.38
N ASN A 1210 -53.50 34.47 29.14
CA ASN A 1210 -54.00 33.58 28.07
C ASN A 1210 -53.63 33.75 26.57
N ARG A 1211 -53.42 32.56 25.97
CA ARG A 1211 -53.93 32.03 24.67
C ARG A 1211 -53.01 31.93 23.42
N LYS A 1212 -52.83 30.65 23.05
CA LYS A 1212 -53.08 29.96 21.75
C LYS A 1212 -52.07 30.02 20.57
N GLU A 1213 -51.70 28.79 20.17
CA GLU A 1213 -51.67 28.15 18.83
C GLU A 1213 -51.44 29.02 17.58
N ILE A 1214 -50.57 28.57 16.66
CA ILE A 1214 -50.93 28.05 15.31
C ILE A 1214 -49.66 27.74 14.47
N HIS A 1215 -49.77 26.63 13.72
CA HIS A 1215 -48.89 26.09 12.68
C HIS A 1215 -48.81 26.94 11.39
N ILE A 1216 -47.85 26.59 10.50
CA ILE A 1216 -47.86 26.52 9.01
C ILE A 1216 -46.55 27.13 8.46
N ASN A 1217 -45.59 26.38 7.89
CA ASN A 1217 -45.48 25.66 6.59
C ASN A 1217 -45.06 26.54 5.38
N ASN A 1218 -44.23 25.92 4.52
CA ASN A 1218 -43.79 26.29 3.15
C ASN A 1218 -42.65 27.31 3.00
N SER A 1219 -41.45 26.92 2.53
CA SER A 1219 -41.01 26.47 1.20
C SER A 1219 -40.76 27.61 0.20
N LEU A 1220 -39.52 27.77 -0.26
CA LEU A 1220 -39.07 27.75 -1.67
C LEU A 1220 -37.72 28.47 -1.85
N ARG A 1221 -36.84 27.78 -2.60
CA ARG A 1221 -35.86 28.28 -3.60
C ARG A 1221 -35.17 29.63 -3.35
N ASP A 1222 -33.83 29.64 -3.33
CA ASP A 1222 -33.06 29.79 -4.57
C ASP A 1222 -31.54 29.58 -4.36
N ASN A 1223 -31.00 28.76 -5.27
CA ASN A 1223 -29.77 28.91 -6.04
C ASN A 1223 -28.49 29.61 -5.54
N MET A 1224 -27.40 28.90 -5.89
CA MET A 1224 -26.10 29.35 -6.43
C MET A 1224 -24.94 29.69 -5.49
N LYS A 1225 -23.87 28.88 -5.69
CA LYS A 1225 -22.45 29.24 -5.86
C LYS A 1225 -21.75 29.89 -4.66
N GLU A 1226 -20.45 29.77 -4.41
CA GLU A 1226 -19.29 29.02 -4.86
C GLU A 1226 -18.24 29.41 -3.80
N TYR A 1227 -17.42 28.44 -3.38
CA TYR A 1227 -15.99 28.53 -3.04
C TYR A 1227 -15.32 29.62 -2.15
N TYR A 1228 -14.29 29.13 -1.43
CA TYR A 1228 -13.08 29.77 -0.85
C TYR A 1228 -13.30 30.68 0.37
N ILE A 1229 -12.49 30.59 1.44
CA ILE A 1229 -11.02 30.55 1.52
C ILE A 1229 -10.51 29.40 2.37
#